data_AF-A0A847KSM1-F1
#
_entry.id   AF-A0A847KSM1-F1
#
_cell.length_a   1.000
_cell.length_b   1.000
_cell.length_c   1.000
_cell.angle_alpha   90.00
_cell.angle_beta   90.00
_cell.angle_gamma   90.00
#
_symmetry.space_group_name_H-M   'P 1'
#
loop_
_entity.id
_entity.type
_entity.pdbx_description
1 polymer ?
#
loop_
_entity_poly.entity_id
_entity_poly.type
_entity_poly.pdbx_seq_one_letter_code
_entity_poly.pdbx_strand_id
1 'polypeptide(L)'
;MPTKDELLAGLPEPLPLDTADVLGARGAHARILVVIDDHPSGSQSMADIPILTAWSEDQIEWALGTGASAVYIVTNARALSPAAAEDRYLEVVSQVLEVAGRRGLDVDLVLRTDSTLRGHFPLDVDILVNAIESATAHGVDGVLMVPAFPEAGRITVNSVHYVAEWPGTFTPVGETRFGREPRFPFTSSDLREWVAERTRGRCDAASVRAITLDTVRESPDAVAAQLINARRGEMVVADGATEADLRSIAIGFLKAEAAGKRFILRVGPPFVRAMIGQPVHPALSAEDVERIRTAAGAPEARTGLILVGTPNQLTKRQVRVLETRRPIREIPVSVPAVLDSRRDSHIEQVVVRALEGLEVGNVIVRLAEMHVETEAKGDFALDPRVGKAVNEIAYRIAKARPLKFVVARGGSITSFAAQGLGVRRAMVRGPMLEGIVSLWEPLAGAIKGVPFVVYAGGVGDDDGLADVVDKLSGVEVPTVERHAAVQAATVAPVSGDVVAVVGLGSKGLPVAVRLSERFAVRGFDIDRHQCEVAAREGVSVAVSAREAIDGASAVLVAVRGSDGLEEVLFGGSGIAPHLAPGTVVGVLMAVGVREIRSVATRLAGGGVHLVDAPISGGSQRARRGELVALVGAPGESLAAVRPILEHVSSTLIHVGPHVGDGQAMKAVNQLLAAVNLAGVAEALSLASALGLDPALTLNALGAGAAASYMVADRGPRMAEAADGVTPQLVNRLDVTADDLGVALEVARASAVPTPVAAAVEQVFLRAGHQLPPDADDSTLIRVVEPRLP
;
A
#
# COMPACT_ATOMS: atom_id res chain seq x y z
N MET A 1 5.05 5.81 16.15
CA MET A 1 3.82 5.01 16.29
C MET A 1 4.19 3.71 16.96
N PRO A 2 3.46 3.27 18.01
CA PRO A 2 3.79 2.09 18.77
C PRO A 2 3.60 0.80 17.94
N THR A 3 4.34 -0.24 18.27
CA THR A 3 4.12 -1.61 17.78
C THR A 3 2.95 -2.27 18.51
N LYS A 4 2.47 -3.42 18.00
CA LYS A 4 1.43 -4.20 18.69
C LYS A 4 1.88 -4.62 20.09
N ASP A 5 3.12 -5.06 20.24
CA ASP A 5 3.65 -5.54 21.51
C ASP A 5 3.77 -4.40 22.54
N GLU A 6 4.16 -3.20 22.09
CA GLU A 6 4.17 -2.00 22.93
C GLU A 6 2.76 -1.60 23.39
N LEU A 7 1.75 -1.71 22.52
CA LEU A 7 0.36 -1.44 22.88
C LEU A 7 -0.20 -2.46 23.88
N LEU A 8 0.22 -3.73 23.77
CA LEU A 8 -0.25 -4.82 24.63
C LEU A 8 0.58 -4.99 25.91
N ALA A 9 1.69 -4.26 26.04
CA ALA A 9 2.59 -4.37 27.18
C ALA A 9 1.87 -4.10 28.51
N GLY A 10 1.97 -5.05 29.44
CA GLY A 10 1.39 -4.94 30.78
C GLY A 10 -0.09 -5.35 30.89
N LEU A 11 -0.74 -5.71 29.78
CA LEU A 11 -2.09 -6.29 29.80
C LEU A 11 -2.05 -7.81 30.03
N PRO A 12 -3.12 -8.42 30.58
CA PRO A 12 -3.20 -9.87 30.72
C PRO A 12 -3.05 -10.59 29.37
N GLU A 13 -2.62 -11.86 29.38
CA GLU A 13 -2.54 -12.68 28.16
C GLU A 13 -3.94 -13.09 27.66
N PRO A 14 -4.13 -13.27 26.34
CA PRO A 14 -5.40 -13.75 25.81
C PRO A 14 -5.81 -15.11 26.40
N LEU A 15 -7.10 -15.27 26.69
CA LEU A 15 -7.64 -16.53 27.17
C LEU A 15 -7.55 -17.61 26.09
N PRO A 16 -7.23 -18.87 26.42
CA PRO A 16 -7.08 -19.96 25.45
C PRO A 16 -8.45 -20.52 25.01
N LEU A 17 -9.36 -19.64 24.54
CA LEU A 17 -10.72 -19.99 24.15
C LEU A 17 -10.78 -20.47 22.69
N ASP A 18 -11.50 -21.57 22.47
CA ASP A 18 -11.68 -22.17 21.16
C ASP A 18 -13.13 -22.08 20.64
N THR A 19 -13.39 -22.73 19.51
CA THR A 19 -14.73 -22.77 18.92
C THR A 19 -15.73 -23.56 19.76
N ALA A 20 -15.29 -24.60 20.46
CA ALA A 20 -16.15 -25.44 21.28
C ALA A 20 -16.67 -24.65 22.50
N ASP A 21 -15.86 -23.78 23.09
CA ASP A 21 -16.28 -22.89 24.18
C ASP A 21 -17.45 -21.99 23.76
N VAL A 22 -17.34 -21.37 22.57
CA VAL A 22 -18.40 -20.52 22.01
C VAL A 22 -19.65 -21.35 21.72
N LEU A 23 -19.51 -22.51 21.05
CA LEU A 23 -20.64 -23.38 20.73
C LEU A 23 -21.37 -23.86 22.01
N GLY A 24 -20.62 -24.14 23.07
CA GLY A 24 -21.16 -24.46 24.39
C GLY A 24 -21.97 -23.31 25.00
N ALA A 25 -21.47 -22.08 24.90
CA ALA A 25 -22.18 -20.88 25.37
C ALA A 25 -23.43 -20.55 24.52
N ARG A 26 -23.36 -20.81 23.21
CA ARG A 26 -24.42 -20.54 22.24
C ARG A 26 -25.62 -21.48 22.46
N GLY A 27 -25.37 -22.76 22.71
CA GLY A 27 -26.41 -23.76 22.96
C GLY A 27 -27.29 -24.08 21.74
N ALA A 28 -28.22 -25.03 21.90
CA ALA A 28 -29.01 -25.57 20.80
C ALA A 28 -30.17 -24.67 20.30
N HIS A 29 -30.53 -23.63 21.07
CA HIS A 29 -31.65 -22.72 20.78
C HIS A 29 -31.18 -21.32 20.36
N ALA A 30 -29.91 -21.17 19.97
CA ALA A 30 -29.38 -19.89 19.57
C ALA A 30 -30.08 -19.32 18.33
N ARG A 31 -30.29 -18.01 18.36
CA ARG A 31 -30.90 -17.26 17.26
C ARG A 31 -30.00 -17.22 16.04
N ILE A 32 -30.62 -17.13 14.87
CA ILE A 32 -29.90 -16.92 13.61
C ILE A 32 -29.45 -15.46 13.57
N LEU A 33 -28.16 -15.22 13.29
CA LEU A 33 -27.65 -13.87 13.12
C LEU A 33 -27.95 -13.38 11.71
N VAL A 34 -28.85 -12.41 11.56
CA VAL A 34 -29.07 -11.72 10.28
C VAL A 34 -28.16 -10.50 10.23
N VAL A 35 -27.09 -10.63 9.46
CA VAL A 35 -26.03 -9.64 9.31
C VAL A 35 -26.39 -8.67 8.20
N ILE A 36 -26.72 -7.45 8.58
CA ILE A 36 -26.93 -6.32 7.69
C ILE A 36 -25.57 -5.68 7.44
N ASP A 37 -24.99 -5.95 6.28
CA ASP A 37 -23.65 -5.50 5.90
C ASP A 37 -23.76 -4.20 5.11
N ASP A 38 -23.15 -3.13 5.61
CA ASP A 38 -23.16 -1.80 4.98
C ASP A 38 -22.28 -1.72 3.74
N HIS A 39 -21.45 -2.75 3.49
CA HIS A 39 -20.46 -2.80 2.44
C HIS A 39 -20.21 -4.24 1.96
N PRO A 40 -20.09 -4.52 0.65
CA PRO A 40 -20.01 -5.90 0.13
C PRO A 40 -18.82 -6.74 0.62
N SER A 41 -17.81 -6.11 1.22
CA SER A 41 -16.60 -6.80 1.66
C SER A 41 -16.65 -7.27 3.11
N GLY A 42 -17.79 -7.27 3.78
CA GLY A 42 -17.84 -7.63 5.19
C GLY A 42 -17.79 -9.11 5.49
N SER A 43 -18.11 -9.97 4.51
CA SER A 43 -18.02 -11.43 4.62
C SER A 43 -16.58 -11.97 4.53
N GLN A 44 -15.55 -11.12 4.56
CA GLN A 44 -14.17 -11.48 4.25
C GLN A 44 -13.55 -12.54 5.16
N SER A 45 -13.98 -12.60 6.41
CA SER A 45 -13.47 -13.52 7.43
C SER A 45 -14.37 -14.75 7.64
N MET A 46 -15.43 -14.91 6.83
CA MET A 46 -16.45 -15.95 6.97
C MET A 46 -16.24 -17.07 5.95
N ALA A 47 -16.73 -18.27 6.27
CA ALA A 47 -16.76 -19.42 5.36
C ALA A 47 -18.09 -20.19 5.46
N ASP A 48 -18.53 -20.80 4.37
CA ASP A 48 -19.80 -21.52 4.21
C ASP A 48 -21.04 -20.82 4.82
N ILE A 49 -21.19 -19.52 4.54
CA ILE A 49 -22.32 -18.70 4.99
C ILE A 49 -23.14 -18.17 3.79
N PRO A 50 -24.49 -18.23 3.83
CA PRO A 50 -25.33 -17.63 2.81
C PRO A 50 -25.20 -16.11 2.79
N ILE A 51 -25.08 -15.56 1.59
CA ILE A 51 -25.03 -14.11 1.36
C ILE A 51 -26.00 -13.69 0.26
N LEU A 52 -26.72 -12.61 0.53
CA LEU A 52 -27.72 -12.01 -0.34
C LEU A 52 -27.25 -10.62 -0.79
N THR A 53 -27.40 -10.33 -2.08
CA THR A 53 -27.26 -8.96 -2.62
C THR A 53 -28.61 -8.38 -3.06
N ALA A 54 -29.67 -9.20 -2.99
CA ALA A 54 -31.06 -8.83 -3.12
C ALA A 54 -31.86 -9.52 -2.00
N TRP A 55 -32.83 -8.83 -1.43
CA TRP A 55 -33.51 -9.26 -0.19
C TRP A 55 -35.02 -9.48 -0.38
N SER A 56 -35.49 -9.80 -1.59
CA SER A 56 -36.90 -10.20 -1.75
C SER A 56 -37.27 -11.37 -0.85
N GLU A 57 -38.55 -11.51 -0.52
CA GLU A 57 -39.03 -12.51 0.43
C GLU A 57 -38.52 -13.93 0.14
N ASP A 58 -38.48 -14.34 -1.14
CA ASP A 58 -37.97 -15.65 -1.58
C ASP A 58 -36.47 -15.84 -1.29
N GLN A 59 -35.68 -14.77 -1.33
CA GLN A 59 -34.25 -14.80 -1.05
C GLN A 59 -33.99 -14.91 0.46
N ILE A 60 -34.71 -14.13 1.27
CA ILE A 60 -34.64 -14.19 2.73
C ILE A 60 -35.10 -15.56 3.23
N GLU A 61 -36.22 -16.06 2.69
CA GLU A 61 -36.74 -17.38 3.04
C GLU A 61 -35.74 -18.49 2.73
N TRP A 62 -35.12 -18.45 1.54
CA TRP A 62 -34.05 -19.38 1.19
C TRP A 62 -32.88 -19.30 2.18
N ALA A 63 -32.40 -18.09 2.49
CA ALA A 63 -31.22 -17.92 3.32
C ALA A 63 -31.44 -18.41 4.75
N LEU A 64 -32.59 -18.05 5.35
CA LEU A 64 -33.02 -18.58 6.65
C LEU A 64 -33.35 -20.08 6.61
N GLY A 65 -33.56 -20.65 5.42
CA GLY A 65 -33.81 -22.07 5.20
C GLY A 65 -32.56 -22.95 5.11
N THR A 66 -31.36 -22.35 5.03
CA THR A 66 -30.10 -23.08 4.86
C THR A 66 -29.64 -23.83 6.11
N GLY A 67 -30.14 -23.46 7.30
CA GLY A 67 -29.64 -23.96 8.57
C GLY A 67 -28.34 -23.31 9.06
N ALA A 68 -27.84 -22.28 8.35
CA ALA A 68 -26.67 -21.53 8.77
C ALA A 68 -26.94 -20.70 10.04
N SER A 69 -25.93 -20.59 10.91
CA SER A 69 -26.02 -19.77 12.14
C SER A 69 -25.97 -18.26 11.88
N ALA A 70 -25.54 -17.85 10.68
CA ALA A 70 -25.57 -16.47 10.23
C ALA A 70 -26.01 -16.39 8.76
N VAL A 71 -26.64 -15.28 8.39
CA VAL A 71 -27.03 -14.92 7.03
C VAL A 71 -26.58 -13.49 6.76
N TYR A 72 -25.87 -13.26 5.65
CA TYR A 72 -25.46 -11.90 5.26
C TYR A 72 -26.42 -11.29 4.24
N ILE A 73 -26.78 -10.03 4.45
CA ILE A 73 -27.53 -9.20 3.50
C ILE A 73 -26.67 -7.97 3.20
N VAL A 74 -26.15 -7.90 1.98
CA VAL A 74 -25.29 -6.81 1.51
C VAL A 74 -26.15 -5.65 1.05
N THR A 75 -26.22 -4.61 1.86
CA THR A 75 -27.03 -3.41 1.58
C THR A 75 -26.28 -2.39 0.74
N ASN A 76 -24.94 -2.36 0.84
CA ASN A 76 -24.10 -1.27 0.34
C ASN A 76 -24.58 0.11 0.81
N ALA A 77 -25.23 0.18 1.99
CA ALA A 77 -25.83 1.41 2.49
C ALA A 77 -24.80 2.53 2.73
N ARG A 78 -23.54 2.18 3.02
CA ARG A 78 -22.44 3.15 3.17
C ARG A 78 -22.21 4.01 1.93
N ALA A 79 -22.56 3.49 0.76
CA ALA A 79 -22.46 4.19 -0.51
C ALA A 79 -23.61 5.19 -0.73
N LEU A 80 -24.69 5.16 0.07
CA LEU A 80 -25.92 5.93 -0.13
C LEU A 80 -25.99 7.22 0.71
N SER A 81 -26.74 8.22 0.25
CA SER A 81 -27.05 9.39 1.09
C SER A 81 -27.77 8.94 2.38
N PRO A 82 -27.70 9.69 3.49
CA PRO A 82 -28.36 9.30 4.74
C PRO A 82 -29.83 8.89 4.58
N ALA A 83 -30.65 9.68 3.86
CA ALA A 83 -32.06 9.34 3.62
C ALA A 83 -32.23 8.03 2.84
N ALA A 84 -31.46 7.82 1.77
CA ALA A 84 -31.50 6.58 1.00
C ALA A 84 -30.95 5.37 1.77
N ALA A 85 -30.01 5.58 2.69
CA ALA A 85 -29.52 4.55 3.60
C ALA A 85 -30.61 4.18 4.63
N GLU A 86 -31.33 5.17 5.17
CA GLU A 86 -32.46 4.97 6.06
C GLU A 86 -33.57 4.14 5.41
N ASP A 87 -34.02 4.53 4.21
CA ASP A 87 -35.01 3.78 3.43
C ASP A 87 -34.57 2.32 3.22
N ARG A 88 -33.29 2.12 2.89
CA ARG A 88 -32.69 0.80 2.66
C ARG A 88 -32.68 -0.06 3.92
N TYR A 89 -32.29 0.50 5.06
CA TYR A 89 -32.26 -0.23 6.33
C TYR A 89 -33.67 -0.60 6.78
N LEU A 90 -34.62 0.33 6.68
CA LEU A 90 -36.03 0.08 7.03
C LEU A 90 -36.61 -1.05 6.16
N GLU A 91 -36.40 -1.00 4.84
CA GLU A 91 -36.85 -2.03 3.90
C GLU A 91 -36.29 -3.43 4.25
N VAL A 92 -34.97 -3.53 4.45
CA VAL A 92 -34.30 -4.80 4.73
C VAL A 92 -34.76 -5.36 6.07
N VAL A 93 -34.77 -4.53 7.12
CA VAL A 93 -35.15 -4.96 8.46
C VAL A 93 -36.61 -5.40 8.49
N SER A 94 -37.53 -4.64 7.87
CA SER A 94 -38.95 -5.01 7.85
C SER A 94 -39.16 -6.36 7.17
N GLN A 95 -38.52 -6.59 6.02
CA GLN A 95 -38.68 -7.85 5.28
C GLN A 95 -38.06 -9.04 6.03
N VAL A 96 -36.91 -8.85 6.69
CA VAL A 96 -36.30 -9.88 7.53
C VAL A 96 -37.21 -10.27 8.68
N LEU A 97 -37.71 -9.29 9.43
CA LEU A 97 -38.57 -9.54 10.60
C LEU A 97 -39.89 -10.17 10.20
N GLU A 98 -40.47 -9.75 9.07
CA GLU A 98 -41.70 -10.35 8.55
C GLU A 98 -41.50 -11.82 8.16
N VAL A 99 -40.46 -12.13 7.38
CA VAL A 99 -40.18 -13.51 6.95
C VAL A 99 -39.82 -14.40 8.14
N ALA A 100 -38.99 -13.91 9.07
CA ALA A 100 -38.63 -14.62 10.29
C ALA A 100 -39.87 -14.91 11.15
N GLY A 101 -40.72 -13.91 11.36
CA GLY A 101 -41.98 -14.03 12.11
C GLY A 101 -42.93 -15.05 11.49
N ARG A 102 -43.13 -15.04 10.17
CA ARG A 102 -43.98 -16.03 9.46
C ARG A 102 -43.43 -17.46 9.59
N ARG A 103 -42.11 -17.63 9.67
CA ARG A 103 -41.46 -18.94 9.87
C ARG A 103 -41.34 -19.35 11.34
N GLY A 104 -41.75 -18.49 12.28
CA GLY A 104 -41.55 -18.74 13.71
C GLY A 104 -40.07 -18.84 14.10
N LEU A 105 -39.19 -18.17 13.37
CA LEU A 105 -37.75 -18.12 13.64
C LEU A 105 -37.42 -16.90 14.49
N ASP A 106 -36.58 -17.11 15.50
CA ASP A 106 -36.02 -16.03 16.30
C ASP A 106 -34.65 -15.62 15.73
N VAL A 107 -34.48 -14.33 15.48
CA VAL A 107 -33.32 -13.77 14.78
C VAL A 107 -32.76 -12.58 15.55
N ASP A 108 -31.44 -12.43 15.52
CA ASP A 108 -30.77 -11.21 15.98
C ASP A 108 -30.25 -10.43 14.78
N LEU A 109 -30.45 -9.11 14.82
CA LEU A 109 -29.97 -8.20 13.79
C LEU A 109 -28.56 -7.72 14.15
N VAL A 110 -27.62 -7.91 13.24
CA VAL A 110 -26.23 -7.49 13.39
C VAL A 110 -25.89 -6.45 12.34
N LEU A 111 -25.46 -5.26 12.76
CA LEU A 111 -24.87 -4.26 11.87
C LEU A 111 -23.39 -4.55 11.70
N ARG A 112 -23.03 -5.13 10.57
CA ARG A 112 -21.61 -5.26 10.22
C ARG A 112 -21.18 -4.00 9.47
N THR A 113 -20.12 -3.38 9.98
CA THR A 113 -19.67 -2.05 9.53
C THR A 113 -18.18 -2.01 9.26
N ASP A 114 -17.72 -0.93 8.66
CA ASP A 114 -16.30 -0.69 8.41
C ASP A 114 -15.47 -0.73 9.71
N SER A 115 -14.41 -1.54 9.73
CA SER A 115 -13.53 -1.62 10.91
C SER A 115 -12.81 -0.31 11.19
N THR A 116 -12.64 0.58 10.19
CA THR A 116 -12.07 1.93 10.40
C THR A 116 -13.13 2.97 10.78
N LEU A 117 -14.23 2.53 11.40
CA LEU A 117 -15.31 3.34 12.00
C LEU A 117 -16.20 4.15 11.03
N ARG A 118 -15.92 4.15 9.72
CA ARG A 118 -16.73 4.87 8.73
C ARG A 118 -18.12 4.23 8.58
N GLY A 119 -19.14 5.07 8.45
CA GLY A 119 -20.52 4.63 8.26
C GLY A 119 -21.54 5.67 8.71
N HIS A 120 -22.82 5.30 8.64
CA HIS A 120 -23.93 6.20 8.94
C HIS A 120 -24.22 6.36 10.43
N PHE A 121 -23.41 5.79 11.32
CA PHE A 121 -23.57 5.94 12.76
C PHE A 121 -23.78 7.40 13.19
N PRO A 122 -24.80 7.68 14.05
CA PRO A 122 -25.66 6.70 14.75
C PRO A 122 -26.96 6.30 14.02
N LEU A 123 -27.21 6.79 12.80
CA LEU A 123 -28.48 6.57 12.07
C LEU A 123 -28.81 5.08 11.90
N ASP A 124 -27.82 4.29 11.49
CA ASP A 124 -27.96 2.84 11.26
C ASP A 124 -28.41 2.10 12.54
N VAL A 125 -27.78 2.40 13.67
CA VAL A 125 -28.11 1.84 14.97
C VAL A 125 -29.50 2.27 15.44
N ASP A 126 -29.82 3.57 15.35
CA ASP A 126 -31.12 4.09 15.80
C ASP A 126 -32.29 3.42 15.04
N ILE A 127 -32.13 3.17 13.72
CA ILE A 127 -33.14 2.48 12.90
C ILE A 127 -33.38 1.05 13.41
N LEU A 128 -32.32 0.29 13.65
CA LEU A 128 -32.46 -1.09 14.12
C LEU A 128 -33.05 -1.17 15.52
N VAL A 129 -32.65 -0.27 16.43
CA VAL A 129 -33.24 -0.18 17.77
C VAL A 129 -34.75 0.05 17.63
N ASN A 130 -35.16 1.07 16.88
CA ASN A 130 -36.59 1.39 16.69
C ASN A 130 -37.36 0.24 16.06
N ALA A 131 -36.77 -0.47 15.09
CA ALA A 131 -37.41 -1.59 14.42
C ALA A 131 -37.63 -2.78 15.37
N ILE A 132 -36.64 -3.13 16.21
CA ILE A 132 -36.78 -4.20 17.20
C ILE A 132 -37.78 -3.81 18.30
N GLU A 133 -37.72 -2.58 18.80
CA GLU A 133 -38.65 -2.09 19.82
C GLU A 133 -40.10 -2.04 19.31
N SER A 134 -40.30 -1.80 18.01
CA SER A 134 -41.63 -1.84 17.38
C SER A 134 -42.12 -3.25 17.12
N ALA A 135 -41.22 -4.18 16.79
CA ALA A 135 -41.56 -5.56 16.44
C ALA A 135 -41.70 -6.50 17.66
N THR A 136 -41.14 -6.13 18.82
CA THR A 136 -41.06 -7.02 19.98
C THR A 136 -41.46 -6.33 21.27
N ALA A 137 -42.12 -7.05 22.18
CA ALA A 137 -42.55 -6.52 23.48
C ALA A 137 -41.38 -6.21 24.44
N HIS A 138 -40.17 -6.68 24.11
CA HIS A 138 -38.95 -6.48 24.88
C HIS A 138 -38.08 -5.45 24.16
N GLY A 139 -37.75 -4.36 24.85
CA GLY A 139 -36.89 -3.30 24.29
C GLY A 139 -35.43 -3.74 24.09
N VAL A 140 -34.60 -2.82 23.58
CA VAL A 140 -33.16 -3.03 23.47
C VAL A 140 -32.46 -2.53 24.74
N ASP A 141 -31.71 -3.40 25.42
CA ASP A 141 -30.92 -3.06 26.61
C ASP A 141 -29.73 -2.18 26.26
N GLY A 142 -29.08 -2.37 25.11
CA GLY A 142 -27.95 -1.53 24.70
C GLY A 142 -27.43 -1.83 23.31
N VAL A 143 -26.34 -1.15 22.96
CA VAL A 143 -25.63 -1.34 21.69
C VAL A 143 -24.19 -1.74 22.00
N LEU A 144 -23.77 -2.91 21.54
CA LEU A 144 -22.39 -3.38 21.71
C LEU A 144 -21.59 -3.15 20.43
N MET A 145 -20.51 -2.37 20.56
CA MET A 145 -19.61 -1.99 19.49
C MET A 145 -18.28 -2.73 19.59
N VAL A 146 -17.95 -3.52 18.57
CA VAL A 146 -16.70 -4.28 18.48
C VAL A 146 -16.08 -4.09 17.08
N PRO A 147 -15.38 -2.98 16.81
CA PRO A 147 -14.86 -2.69 15.47
C PRO A 147 -13.60 -3.47 15.10
N ALA A 148 -12.98 -4.15 16.07
CA ALA A 148 -11.72 -4.86 15.91
C ALA A 148 -11.76 -5.86 14.74
N PHE A 149 -10.69 -5.85 13.95
CA PHE A 149 -10.41 -6.81 12.89
C PHE A 149 -8.89 -7.12 12.88
N PRO A 150 -8.42 -7.98 13.82
CA PRO A 150 -7.00 -8.23 14.03
C PRO A 150 -6.25 -8.72 12.79
N GLU A 151 -6.85 -9.58 11.96
CA GLU A 151 -6.23 -10.11 10.73
C GLU A 151 -6.00 -9.02 9.68
N ALA A 152 -6.83 -7.97 9.70
CA ALA A 152 -6.60 -6.78 8.89
C ALA A 152 -5.75 -5.73 9.63
N GLY A 153 -5.21 -6.01 10.81
CA GLY A 153 -4.44 -5.04 11.59
C GLY A 153 -5.28 -3.90 12.16
N ARG A 154 -6.56 -4.13 12.48
CA ARG A 154 -7.41 -3.18 13.21
C ARG A 154 -7.65 -3.72 14.60
N ILE A 155 -7.17 -3.03 15.62
CA ILE A 155 -7.27 -3.47 17.02
C ILE A 155 -7.80 -2.34 17.89
N THR A 156 -8.42 -2.69 19.01
CA THR A 156 -8.84 -1.73 20.03
C THR A 156 -8.13 -2.08 21.33
N VAL A 157 -7.42 -1.11 21.92
CA VAL A 157 -6.66 -1.28 23.16
C VAL A 157 -6.88 -0.03 24.02
N ASN A 158 -7.28 -0.24 25.27
CA ASN A 158 -7.63 0.84 26.21
C ASN A 158 -8.67 1.79 25.62
N SER A 159 -9.70 1.23 24.97
CA SER A 159 -10.73 1.95 24.22
C SER A 159 -10.26 2.75 23.02
N VAL A 160 -8.95 2.82 22.73
CA VAL A 160 -8.43 3.48 21.52
C VAL A 160 -8.39 2.49 20.37
N HIS A 161 -8.98 2.85 19.24
CA HIS A 161 -8.98 2.04 18.03
C HIS A 161 -7.82 2.42 17.11
N TYR A 162 -7.05 1.42 16.69
CA TYR A 162 -5.83 1.59 15.91
C TYR A 162 -5.90 0.87 14.57
N VAL A 163 -5.17 1.42 13.60
CA VAL A 163 -4.94 0.83 12.28
C VAL A 163 -3.45 0.57 12.10
N ALA A 164 -3.09 -0.64 11.70
CA ALA A 164 -1.71 -0.98 11.36
C ALA A 164 -1.26 -0.23 10.10
N GLU A 165 -0.07 0.36 10.18
CA GLU A 165 0.67 0.98 9.10
C GLU A 165 1.98 0.21 8.87
N TRP A 166 2.39 0.11 7.62
CA TRP A 166 3.60 -0.62 7.26
C TRP A 166 4.86 0.22 7.53
N PRO A 167 5.91 -0.34 8.16
CA PRO A 167 6.04 -1.72 8.64
C PRO A 167 5.69 -1.88 10.14
N GLY A 168 4.51 -2.43 10.45
CA GLY A 168 4.19 -3.02 11.77
C GLY A 168 3.85 -2.05 12.92
N THR A 169 3.67 -0.76 12.64
CA THR A 169 3.27 0.22 13.67
C THR A 169 1.76 0.46 13.64
N PHE A 170 1.19 0.97 14.74
CA PHE A 170 -0.24 1.19 14.89
C PHE A 170 -0.53 2.68 15.08
N THR A 171 -1.35 3.23 14.20
CA THR A 171 -1.76 4.64 14.22
C THR A 171 -3.20 4.75 14.72
N PRO A 172 -3.50 5.64 15.69
CA PRO A 172 -4.87 5.90 16.12
C PRO A 172 -5.77 6.25 14.93
N VAL A 173 -6.94 5.62 14.85
CA VAL A 173 -7.76 5.63 13.62
C VAL A 173 -8.17 7.04 13.17
N GLY A 174 -8.42 7.97 14.09
CA GLY A 174 -8.75 9.36 13.79
C GLY A 174 -7.60 10.17 13.18
N GLU A 175 -6.35 9.77 13.42
CA GLU A 175 -5.16 10.40 12.84
C GLU A 175 -4.87 9.93 11.41
N THR A 176 -5.44 8.77 11.04
CA THR A 176 -5.26 8.18 9.71
C THR A 176 -6.05 8.92 8.63
N ARG A 177 -5.81 8.57 7.37
CA ARG A 177 -6.64 9.02 6.23
C ARG A 177 -8.14 8.69 6.38
N PHE A 178 -8.51 7.70 7.19
CA PHE A 178 -9.91 7.28 7.34
C PHE A 178 -10.71 8.29 8.17
N GLY A 179 -10.12 8.89 9.21
CA GLY A 179 -10.74 10.00 9.95
C GLY A 179 -10.91 11.27 9.13
N ARG A 180 -10.05 11.46 8.12
CA ARG A 180 -10.08 12.61 7.20
C ARG A 180 -10.96 12.40 5.96
N GLU A 181 -11.70 11.28 5.88
CA GLU A 181 -12.57 11.03 4.73
C GLU A 181 -13.73 12.05 4.69
N PRO A 182 -13.92 12.79 3.57
CA PRO A 182 -14.90 13.89 3.53
C PRO A 182 -16.35 13.50 3.84
N ARG A 183 -16.72 12.23 3.62
CA ARG A 183 -18.09 11.73 3.79
C ARG A 183 -18.40 11.34 5.23
N PHE A 184 -17.42 10.78 5.93
CA PHE A 184 -17.57 10.29 7.30
C PHE A 184 -16.43 10.82 8.17
N PRO A 185 -16.24 12.15 8.27
CA PRO A 185 -15.14 12.69 9.03
C PRO A 185 -15.33 12.43 10.51
N PHE A 186 -14.22 12.15 11.19
CA PHE A 186 -14.12 12.08 12.64
C PHE A 186 -12.66 12.29 13.06
N THR A 187 -12.46 12.69 14.31
CA THR A 187 -11.13 12.98 14.84
C THR A 187 -10.76 12.10 16.02
N SER A 188 -11.75 11.64 16.79
CA SER A 188 -11.48 10.82 17.96
C SER A 188 -11.12 9.38 17.60
N SER A 189 -10.13 8.84 18.32
CA SER A 189 -9.72 7.44 18.24
C SER A 189 -10.14 6.63 19.47
N ASP A 190 -10.43 7.29 20.60
CA ASP A 190 -11.08 6.64 21.75
C ASP A 190 -12.55 6.40 21.39
N LEU A 191 -12.99 5.14 21.44
CA LEU A 191 -14.32 4.76 20.99
C LEU A 191 -15.45 5.44 21.77
N ARG A 192 -15.22 5.83 23.03
CA ARG A 192 -16.22 6.54 23.84
C ARG A 192 -16.37 7.97 23.38
N GLU A 193 -15.26 8.65 23.18
CA GLU A 193 -15.23 10.01 22.64
C GLU A 193 -15.71 10.04 21.18
N TRP A 194 -15.38 9.03 20.39
CA TRP A 194 -15.89 8.86 19.04
C TRP A 194 -17.41 8.70 19.03
N VAL A 195 -18.00 7.91 19.94
CA VAL A 195 -19.47 7.83 20.09
C VAL A 195 -20.05 9.21 20.41
N ALA A 196 -19.43 9.97 21.31
CA ALA A 196 -19.88 11.32 21.65
C ALA A 196 -19.79 12.29 20.47
N GLU A 197 -18.67 12.27 19.74
CA GLU A 197 -18.44 13.07 18.52
C GLU A 197 -19.52 12.77 17.46
N ARG A 198 -19.71 11.48 17.17
CA ARG A 198 -20.61 11.04 16.09
C ARG A 198 -22.08 11.20 16.42
N THR A 199 -22.44 11.08 17.69
CA THR A 199 -23.81 11.37 18.17
C THR A 199 -24.05 12.86 18.37
N ARG A 200 -23.05 13.72 18.09
CA ARG A 200 -23.11 15.19 18.27
C ARG A 200 -23.50 15.58 19.71
N GLY A 201 -22.95 14.86 20.69
CA GLY A 201 -23.19 15.08 22.11
C GLY A 201 -24.51 14.52 22.66
N ARG A 202 -25.32 13.79 21.84
CA ARG A 202 -26.51 13.08 22.36
C ARG A 202 -26.12 11.98 23.35
N CYS A 203 -24.96 11.34 23.16
CA CYS A 203 -24.36 10.43 24.13
C CYS A 203 -23.05 11.06 24.63
N ASP A 204 -22.89 11.18 25.94
CA ASP A 204 -21.66 11.71 26.54
C ASP A 204 -20.61 10.59 26.65
N ALA A 205 -19.32 10.90 26.46
CA ALA A 205 -18.26 9.90 26.50
C ALA A 205 -18.20 9.16 27.86
N ALA A 206 -18.49 9.84 28.97
CA ALA A 206 -18.54 9.23 30.30
C ALA A 206 -19.77 8.33 30.50
N SER A 207 -20.78 8.44 29.63
CA SER A 207 -21.95 7.55 29.61
C SER A 207 -21.75 6.29 28.75
N VAL A 208 -20.66 6.22 27.98
CA VAL A 208 -20.31 5.05 27.18
C VAL A 208 -19.50 4.08 28.03
N ARG A 209 -19.99 2.84 28.14
CA ARG A 209 -19.30 1.79 28.88
C ARG A 209 -18.17 1.21 28.04
N ALA A 210 -16.98 1.15 28.62
CA ALA A 210 -15.84 0.44 28.04
C ALA A 210 -15.64 -0.91 28.72
N ILE A 211 -15.53 -1.97 27.90
CA ILE A 211 -15.07 -3.29 28.32
C ILE A 211 -13.63 -3.43 27.77
N THR A 212 -12.64 -3.16 28.62
CA THR A 212 -11.22 -3.13 28.21
C THR A 212 -10.61 -4.53 28.13
N LEU A 213 -9.40 -4.64 27.56
CA LEU A 213 -8.68 -5.92 27.50
C LEU A 213 -8.46 -6.55 28.88
N ASP A 214 -8.34 -5.78 29.96
CA ASP A 214 -8.27 -6.35 31.32
C ASP A 214 -9.51 -7.18 31.64
N THR A 215 -10.70 -6.65 31.35
CA THR A 215 -11.97 -7.38 31.58
C THR A 215 -12.16 -8.51 30.57
N VAL A 216 -11.84 -8.28 29.29
CA VAL A 216 -11.97 -9.29 28.23
C VAL A 216 -11.09 -10.51 28.50
N ARG A 217 -9.89 -10.29 29.04
CA ARG A 217 -8.90 -11.34 29.31
C ARG A 217 -8.95 -11.87 30.74
N GLU A 218 -9.74 -11.26 31.63
CA GLU A 218 -10.05 -11.81 32.95
C GLU A 218 -10.93 -13.06 32.83
N SER A 219 -12.13 -12.92 32.25
CA SER A 219 -13.03 -14.04 31.96
C SER A 219 -14.22 -13.61 31.10
N PRO A 220 -14.86 -14.54 30.36
CA PRO A 220 -16.14 -14.25 29.71
C PRO A 220 -17.25 -13.90 30.69
N ASP A 221 -17.17 -14.36 31.95
CA ASP A 221 -18.13 -14.01 33.01
C ASP A 221 -18.00 -12.54 33.44
N ALA A 222 -16.77 -11.99 33.46
CA ALA A 222 -16.54 -10.58 33.71
C ALA A 222 -17.16 -9.70 32.60
N VAL A 223 -17.01 -10.12 31.34
CA VAL A 223 -17.68 -9.46 30.20
C VAL A 223 -19.21 -9.55 30.35
N ALA A 224 -19.75 -10.74 30.65
CA ALA A 224 -21.19 -10.94 30.83
C ALA A 224 -21.74 -10.05 31.95
N ALA A 225 -21.02 -9.93 33.08
CA ALA A 225 -21.41 -9.08 34.19
C ALA A 225 -21.50 -7.59 33.79
N GLN A 226 -20.60 -7.11 32.93
CA GLN A 226 -20.69 -5.74 32.41
C GLN A 226 -21.92 -5.53 31.52
N LEU A 227 -22.23 -6.48 30.65
CA LEU A 227 -23.37 -6.42 29.74
C LEU A 227 -24.71 -6.58 30.49
N ILE A 228 -24.80 -7.48 31.47
CA ILE A 228 -26.01 -7.66 32.29
C ILE A 228 -26.33 -6.39 33.08
N ASN A 229 -25.31 -5.67 33.55
CA ASN A 229 -25.47 -4.41 34.27
C ASN A 229 -25.58 -3.17 33.36
N ALA A 230 -25.71 -3.35 32.04
CA ALA A 230 -25.97 -2.25 31.13
C ALA A 230 -27.39 -1.68 31.34
N ARG A 231 -27.49 -0.35 31.33
CA ARG A 231 -28.74 0.41 31.39
C ARG A 231 -29.39 0.42 30.02
N ARG A 232 -30.72 0.53 29.97
CA ARG A 232 -31.46 0.56 28.71
C ARG A 232 -30.93 1.64 27.74
N GLY A 233 -30.58 1.23 26.53
CA GLY A 233 -30.04 2.09 25.47
C GLY A 233 -28.58 2.49 25.67
N GLU A 234 -27.86 1.91 26.65
CA GLU A 234 -26.45 2.23 26.90
C GLU A 234 -25.55 1.81 25.73
N MET A 235 -24.65 2.70 25.33
CA MET A 235 -23.60 2.41 24.35
C MET A 235 -22.46 1.68 25.07
N VAL A 236 -22.07 0.52 24.55
CA VAL A 236 -20.99 -0.30 25.08
C VAL A 236 -19.94 -0.49 23.99
N VAL A 237 -18.69 -0.19 24.30
CA VAL A 237 -17.54 -0.42 23.41
C VAL A 237 -16.65 -1.50 24.03
N ALA A 238 -16.15 -2.43 23.23
CA ALA A 238 -15.26 -3.47 23.71
C ALA A 238 -13.92 -3.46 22.98
N ASP A 239 -12.86 -3.64 23.75
CA ASP A 239 -11.50 -3.79 23.24
C ASP A 239 -11.30 -5.17 22.59
N GLY A 240 -10.38 -5.28 21.65
CA GLY A 240 -10.07 -6.54 21.00
C GLY A 240 -8.83 -6.46 20.12
N ALA A 241 -7.89 -7.38 20.33
CA ALA A 241 -6.61 -7.40 19.60
C ALA A 241 -6.27 -8.77 18.98
N THR A 242 -7.03 -9.81 19.32
CA THR A 242 -6.85 -11.20 18.86
C THR A 242 -8.20 -11.89 18.70
N GLU A 243 -8.25 -13.01 17.98
CA GLU A 243 -9.47 -13.84 17.87
C GLU A 243 -9.95 -14.36 19.23
N ALA A 244 -9.03 -14.68 20.14
CA ALA A 244 -9.35 -15.09 21.50
C ALA A 244 -10.10 -13.99 22.28
N ASP A 245 -9.66 -12.73 22.14
CA ASP A 245 -10.36 -11.59 22.74
C ASP A 245 -11.81 -11.50 22.20
N LEU A 246 -11.98 -11.65 20.87
CA LEU A 246 -13.31 -11.63 20.23
C LEU A 246 -14.22 -12.77 20.72
N ARG A 247 -13.66 -13.98 20.93
CA ARG A 247 -14.41 -15.13 21.48
C ARG A 247 -14.81 -14.90 22.93
N SER A 248 -13.94 -14.33 23.76
CA SER A 248 -14.28 -13.99 25.14
C SER A 248 -15.47 -13.02 25.19
N ILE A 249 -15.45 -11.99 24.33
CA ILE A 249 -16.55 -11.03 24.20
C ILE A 249 -17.83 -11.72 23.71
N ALA A 250 -17.73 -12.60 22.71
CA ALA A 250 -18.86 -13.35 22.18
C ALA A 250 -19.51 -14.26 23.23
N ILE A 251 -18.71 -15.00 24.02
CA ILE A 251 -19.21 -15.84 25.11
C ILE A 251 -19.88 -14.98 26.19
N GLY A 252 -19.26 -13.85 26.57
CA GLY A 252 -19.84 -12.91 27.52
C GLY A 252 -21.19 -12.35 27.03
N PHE A 253 -21.29 -12.03 25.75
CA PHE A 253 -22.54 -11.61 25.10
C PHE A 253 -23.60 -12.71 25.16
N LEU A 254 -23.26 -13.94 24.75
CA LEU A 254 -24.21 -15.07 24.75
C LEU A 254 -24.72 -15.38 26.16
N LYS A 255 -23.87 -15.24 27.19
CA LYS A 255 -24.28 -15.35 28.59
C LYS A 255 -25.22 -14.22 29.02
N ALA A 256 -24.96 -12.98 28.60
CA ALA A 256 -25.86 -11.86 28.87
C ALA A 256 -27.22 -12.05 28.17
N GLU A 257 -27.21 -12.56 26.94
CA GLU A 257 -28.43 -12.90 26.20
C GLU A 257 -29.22 -14.02 26.90
N ALA A 258 -28.55 -15.07 27.36
CA ALA A 258 -29.17 -16.13 28.16
C ALA A 258 -29.76 -15.61 29.49
N ALA A 259 -29.22 -14.51 30.03
CA ALA A 259 -29.78 -13.79 31.18
C ALA A 259 -30.95 -12.84 30.80
N GLY A 260 -31.43 -12.89 29.56
CA GLY A 260 -32.58 -12.14 29.06
C GLY A 260 -32.25 -10.76 28.49
N LYS A 261 -30.96 -10.43 28.31
CA LYS A 261 -30.57 -9.15 27.70
C LYS A 261 -30.67 -9.17 26.19
N ARG A 262 -31.01 -8.03 25.60
CA ARG A 262 -31.09 -7.87 24.14
C ARG A 262 -30.27 -6.66 23.71
N PHE A 263 -29.33 -6.88 22.79
CA PHE A 263 -28.40 -5.87 22.30
C PHE A 263 -28.44 -5.77 20.78
N ILE A 264 -28.21 -4.57 20.25
CA ILE A 264 -27.80 -4.41 18.85
C ILE A 264 -26.28 -4.57 18.78
N LEU A 265 -25.82 -5.42 17.86
CA LEU A 265 -24.41 -5.61 17.59
C LEU A 265 -23.97 -4.69 16.44
N ARG A 266 -22.98 -3.83 16.68
CA ARG A 266 -22.30 -3.05 15.63
C ARG A 266 -20.83 -3.42 15.54
N VAL A 267 -20.45 -4.22 14.55
CA VAL A 267 -19.22 -5.02 14.63
C VAL A 267 -18.36 -4.99 13.37
N GLY A 268 -17.07 -5.29 13.53
CA GLY A 268 -16.14 -5.60 12.46
C GLY A 268 -16.34 -7.01 11.89
N PRO A 269 -15.71 -7.34 10.74
CA PRO A 269 -15.89 -8.63 10.06
C PRO A 269 -15.74 -9.90 10.93
N PRO A 270 -14.67 -10.08 11.73
CA PRO A 270 -14.42 -11.36 12.38
C PRO A 270 -15.34 -11.62 13.59
N PHE A 271 -16.00 -10.60 14.13
CA PHE A 271 -16.82 -10.80 15.33
C PHE A 271 -18.04 -11.69 15.08
N VAL A 272 -18.62 -11.64 13.87
CA VAL A 272 -19.72 -12.57 13.51
C VAL A 272 -19.23 -14.01 13.53
N ARG A 273 -18.02 -14.29 13.02
CA ARG A 273 -17.37 -15.60 13.08
C ARG A 273 -17.21 -16.05 14.54
N ALA A 274 -16.70 -15.17 15.40
CA ALA A 274 -16.55 -15.43 16.83
C ALA A 274 -17.90 -15.74 17.49
N MET A 275 -18.97 -15.03 17.14
CA MET A 275 -20.33 -15.22 17.68
C MET A 275 -21.00 -16.55 17.28
N ILE A 276 -20.70 -17.08 16.08
CA ILE A 276 -21.25 -18.36 15.62
C ILE A 276 -20.37 -19.56 15.97
N GLY A 277 -19.21 -19.34 16.61
CA GLY A 277 -18.26 -20.40 16.93
C GLY A 277 -17.63 -21.04 15.70
N GLN A 278 -17.50 -20.28 14.61
CA GLN A 278 -16.86 -20.78 13.38
C GLN A 278 -15.33 -20.69 13.52
N PRO A 279 -14.57 -21.73 13.14
CA PRO A 279 -13.10 -21.68 13.17
C PRO A 279 -12.58 -20.63 12.18
N VAL A 280 -11.37 -20.12 12.45
CA VAL A 280 -10.65 -19.29 11.48
C VAL A 280 -10.33 -20.17 10.27
N HIS A 281 -10.95 -19.87 9.13
CA HIS A 281 -10.76 -20.63 7.91
C HIS A 281 -9.39 -20.29 7.29
N PRO A 282 -8.56 -21.28 6.92
CA PRO A 282 -7.31 -21.02 6.19
C PRO A 282 -7.59 -20.38 4.82
N ALA A 283 -6.63 -19.68 4.25
CA ALA A 283 -6.80 -19.15 2.90
C ALA A 283 -7.04 -20.29 1.89
N LEU A 284 -8.06 -20.15 1.04
CA LEU A 284 -8.37 -21.12 -0.01
C LEU A 284 -7.15 -21.33 -0.93
N SER A 285 -6.87 -22.60 -1.26
CA SER A 285 -5.86 -23.03 -2.23
C SER A 285 -6.42 -23.00 -3.67
N ALA A 286 -5.56 -23.22 -4.67
CA ALA A 286 -6.02 -23.36 -6.04
C ALA A 286 -6.87 -24.63 -6.23
N GLU A 287 -6.54 -25.71 -5.51
CA GLU A 287 -7.31 -26.95 -5.50
C GLU A 287 -8.71 -26.73 -4.90
N ASP A 288 -8.82 -25.99 -3.80
CA ASP A 288 -10.11 -25.67 -3.19
C ASP A 288 -11.01 -24.90 -4.17
N VAL A 289 -10.44 -23.90 -4.85
CA VAL A 289 -11.17 -23.10 -5.86
C VAL A 289 -11.67 -23.98 -6.99
N GLU A 290 -10.82 -24.88 -7.52
CA GLU A 290 -11.18 -25.76 -8.63
C GLU A 290 -12.24 -26.80 -8.21
N ARG A 291 -12.15 -27.31 -6.99
CA ARG A 291 -13.16 -28.20 -6.38
C ARG A 291 -14.49 -27.50 -6.21
N ILE A 292 -14.52 -26.27 -5.70
CA ILE A 292 -15.72 -25.43 -5.58
C ILE A 292 -16.34 -25.20 -6.96
N ARG A 293 -15.53 -24.78 -7.94
CA ARG A 293 -15.96 -24.51 -9.33
C ARG A 293 -16.61 -25.73 -9.97
N THR A 294 -15.96 -26.89 -9.84
CA THR A 294 -16.42 -28.16 -10.42
C THR A 294 -17.70 -28.64 -9.74
N ALA A 295 -17.76 -28.61 -8.41
CA ALA A 295 -18.94 -29.01 -7.65
C ALA A 295 -20.17 -28.13 -7.96
N ALA A 296 -19.95 -26.84 -8.25
CA ALA A 296 -21.00 -25.91 -8.63
C ALA A 296 -21.46 -26.05 -10.09
N GLY A 297 -20.80 -26.91 -10.89
CA GLY A 297 -21.10 -27.11 -12.31
C GLY A 297 -20.74 -25.89 -13.18
N ALA A 298 -19.71 -25.14 -12.81
CA ALA A 298 -19.29 -23.97 -13.59
C ALA A 298 -18.77 -24.39 -14.98
N PRO A 299 -18.94 -23.55 -16.01
CA PRO A 299 -18.48 -23.86 -17.36
C PRO A 299 -16.95 -23.95 -17.42
N GLU A 300 -16.45 -24.81 -18.32
CA GLU A 300 -15.03 -24.85 -18.67
C GLU A 300 -14.59 -23.53 -19.30
N ALA A 301 -13.63 -22.87 -18.65
CA ALA A 301 -13.10 -21.59 -19.08
C ALA A 301 -11.65 -21.44 -18.60
N ARG A 302 -10.84 -20.70 -19.36
CA ARG A 302 -9.40 -20.52 -19.08
C ARG A 302 -9.06 -19.13 -18.54
N THR A 303 -9.90 -18.13 -18.80
CA THR A 303 -9.62 -16.72 -18.54
C THR A 303 -10.67 -16.11 -17.63
N GLY A 304 -10.25 -15.17 -16.79
CA GLY A 304 -11.08 -14.46 -15.82
C GLY A 304 -11.15 -12.96 -16.07
N LEU A 305 -12.17 -12.35 -15.48
CA LEU A 305 -12.43 -10.91 -15.55
C LEU A 305 -12.10 -10.25 -14.21
N ILE A 306 -11.29 -9.20 -14.21
CA ILE A 306 -10.96 -8.42 -13.02
C ILE A 306 -11.54 -7.01 -13.19
N LEU A 307 -12.49 -6.66 -12.33
CA LEU A 307 -13.15 -5.36 -12.30
C LEU A 307 -12.53 -4.51 -11.19
N VAL A 308 -11.94 -3.38 -11.56
CA VAL A 308 -11.25 -2.48 -10.62
C VAL A 308 -12.00 -1.15 -10.56
N GLY A 309 -12.40 -0.76 -9.35
CA GLY A 309 -12.99 0.56 -9.10
C GLY A 309 -11.96 1.69 -9.22
N THR A 310 -12.30 2.90 -8.76
CA THR A 310 -11.36 4.03 -8.74
C THR A 310 -10.13 3.67 -7.87
N PRO A 311 -8.92 3.61 -8.45
CA PRO A 311 -7.79 2.99 -7.78
C PRO A 311 -7.12 3.95 -6.78
N ASN A 312 -7.06 3.56 -5.50
CA ASN A 312 -6.15 4.19 -4.55
C ASN A 312 -4.70 3.72 -4.77
N GLN A 313 -3.73 4.32 -4.05
CA GLN A 313 -2.31 3.98 -4.19
C GLN A 313 -2.02 2.47 -4.04
N LEU A 314 -2.63 1.80 -3.06
CA LEU A 314 -2.46 0.36 -2.86
C LEU A 314 -3.00 -0.45 -4.06
N THR A 315 -4.20 -0.10 -4.56
CA THR A 315 -4.77 -0.72 -5.76
C THR A 315 -3.87 -0.53 -6.98
N LYS A 316 -3.26 0.65 -7.16
CA LYS A 316 -2.32 0.92 -8.26
C LYS A 316 -1.08 0.01 -8.17
N ARG A 317 -0.52 -0.17 -6.97
CA ARG A 317 0.63 -1.07 -6.75
C ARG A 317 0.27 -2.54 -7.00
N GLN A 318 -0.86 -3.01 -6.49
CA GLN A 318 -1.33 -4.38 -6.69
C GLN A 318 -1.66 -4.73 -8.13
N VAL A 319 -2.27 -3.81 -8.89
CA VAL A 319 -2.48 -3.99 -10.33
C VAL A 319 -1.13 -4.09 -11.05
N ARG A 320 -0.16 -3.25 -10.69
CA ARG A 320 1.19 -3.30 -11.28
C ARG A 320 1.89 -4.62 -10.98
N VAL A 321 1.82 -5.14 -9.75
CA VAL A 321 2.39 -6.46 -9.42
C VAL A 321 1.72 -7.55 -10.26
N LEU A 322 0.39 -7.54 -10.37
CA LEU A 322 -0.34 -8.49 -11.22
C LEU A 322 0.13 -8.42 -12.69
N GLU A 323 0.32 -7.22 -13.25
CA GLU A 323 0.83 -7.02 -14.62
C GLU A 323 2.26 -7.55 -14.80
N THR A 324 3.10 -7.48 -13.76
CA THR A 324 4.47 -8.03 -13.83
C THR A 324 4.52 -9.56 -13.77
N ARG A 325 3.60 -10.19 -13.03
CA ARG A 325 3.56 -11.66 -12.93
C ARG A 325 3.01 -12.32 -14.18
N ARG A 326 2.13 -11.63 -14.91
CA ARG A 326 1.53 -12.17 -16.12
C ARG A 326 1.05 -11.07 -17.08
N PRO A 327 1.18 -11.29 -18.40
CA PRO A 327 0.56 -10.42 -19.39
C PRO A 327 -0.95 -10.36 -19.16
N ILE A 328 -1.45 -9.17 -18.84
CA ILE A 328 -2.86 -8.91 -18.62
C ILE A 328 -3.25 -7.62 -19.34
N ARG A 329 -4.35 -7.65 -20.09
CA ARG A 329 -4.80 -6.46 -20.83
C ARG A 329 -5.65 -5.61 -19.91
N GLU A 330 -5.22 -4.37 -19.69
CA GLU A 330 -6.02 -3.36 -18.98
C GLU A 330 -6.86 -2.53 -19.95
N ILE A 331 -8.14 -2.35 -19.62
CA ILE A 331 -9.13 -1.63 -20.43
C ILE A 331 -9.80 -0.56 -19.55
N PRO A 332 -9.49 0.73 -19.80
CA PRO A 332 -10.07 1.81 -19.01
C PRO A 332 -11.51 2.10 -19.43
N VAL A 333 -12.36 2.36 -18.44
CA VAL A 333 -13.72 2.87 -18.58
C VAL A 333 -13.69 4.37 -18.27
N SER A 334 -13.87 5.20 -19.30
CA SER A 334 -13.93 6.65 -19.18
C SER A 334 -15.22 7.08 -18.50
N VAL A 335 -15.11 7.67 -17.30
CA VAL A 335 -16.27 8.24 -16.58
C VAL A 335 -16.95 9.35 -17.41
N PRO A 336 -16.24 10.34 -18.01
CA PRO A 336 -16.87 11.32 -18.89
C PRO A 336 -17.72 10.72 -19.99
N ALA A 337 -17.18 9.71 -20.69
CA ALA A 337 -17.88 9.08 -21.80
C ALA A 337 -19.13 8.34 -21.36
N VAL A 338 -19.13 7.76 -20.14
CA VAL A 338 -20.29 7.10 -19.56
C VAL A 338 -21.38 8.10 -19.13
N LEU A 339 -21.00 9.32 -18.76
CA LEU A 339 -21.92 10.35 -18.26
C LEU A 339 -22.56 11.21 -19.38
N ASP A 340 -22.08 11.11 -20.62
CA ASP A 340 -22.54 11.90 -21.77
C ASP A 340 -23.11 11.03 -22.92
N SER A 341 -23.37 11.66 -24.07
CA SER A 341 -23.99 11.01 -25.24
C SER A 341 -23.14 9.91 -25.87
N ARG A 342 -21.86 9.75 -25.49
CA ARG A 342 -20.97 8.72 -26.00
C ARG A 342 -21.12 7.37 -25.28
N ARG A 343 -21.93 7.31 -24.22
CA ARG A 343 -22.08 6.15 -23.32
C ARG A 343 -22.14 4.81 -24.07
N ASP A 344 -23.10 4.66 -24.97
CA ASP A 344 -23.37 3.36 -25.60
C ASP A 344 -22.21 2.93 -26.51
N SER A 345 -21.67 3.88 -27.29
CA SER A 345 -20.49 3.63 -28.12
C SER A 345 -19.24 3.29 -27.30
N HIS A 346 -19.07 3.91 -26.12
CA HIS A 346 -17.96 3.65 -25.21
C HIS A 346 -18.08 2.28 -24.54
N ILE A 347 -19.28 1.91 -24.07
CA ILE A 347 -19.56 0.57 -23.54
C ILE A 347 -19.27 -0.49 -24.60
N GLU A 348 -19.72 -0.29 -25.84
CA GLU A 348 -19.43 -1.21 -26.94
C GLU A 348 -17.93 -1.43 -27.12
N GLN A 349 -17.15 -0.33 -27.18
CA GLN A 349 -15.69 -0.40 -27.35
C GLN A 349 -15.00 -1.14 -26.19
N VAL A 350 -15.43 -0.89 -24.95
CA VAL A 350 -14.88 -1.60 -23.78
C VAL A 350 -15.18 -3.09 -23.86
N VAL A 351 -16.42 -3.47 -24.18
CA VAL A 351 -16.85 -4.87 -24.28
C VAL A 351 -16.07 -5.59 -25.38
N VAL A 352 -15.97 -5.01 -26.59
CA VAL A 352 -15.22 -5.60 -27.70
C VAL A 352 -13.76 -5.85 -27.32
N ARG A 353 -13.08 -4.83 -26.78
CA ARG A 353 -11.66 -4.97 -26.36
C ARG A 353 -11.48 -6.00 -25.25
N ALA A 354 -12.45 -6.13 -24.35
CA ALA A 354 -12.40 -7.10 -23.26
C ALA A 354 -12.55 -8.52 -23.81
N LEU A 355 -13.46 -8.73 -24.76
CA LEU A 355 -13.64 -10.04 -25.40
C LEU A 355 -12.40 -10.46 -26.21
N GLU A 356 -11.78 -9.54 -26.94
CA GLU A 356 -10.48 -9.76 -27.61
C GLU A 356 -9.38 -10.12 -26.59
N GLY A 357 -9.28 -9.38 -25.48
CA GLY A 357 -8.28 -9.66 -24.45
C GLY A 357 -8.47 -11.05 -23.82
N LEU A 358 -9.72 -11.46 -23.61
CA LEU A 358 -10.09 -12.76 -23.06
C LEU A 358 -9.78 -13.95 -23.98
N GLU A 359 -9.45 -13.71 -25.27
CA GLU A 359 -8.90 -14.75 -26.16
C GLU A 359 -7.47 -15.11 -25.79
N VAL A 360 -6.72 -14.16 -25.25
CA VAL A 360 -5.29 -14.31 -24.95
C VAL A 360 -5.05 -14.64 -23.48
N GLY A 361 -5.76 -13.97 -22.57
CA GLY A 361 -5.51 -14.10 -21.13
C GLY A 361 -6.58 -13.46 -20.28
N ASN A 362 -6.28 -13.27 -19.00
CA ASN A 362 -7.16 -12.52 -18.10
C ASN A 362 -7.26 -11.05 -18.56
N VAL A 363 -8.32 -10.35 -18.17
CA VAL A 363 -8.53 -8.94 -18.53
C VAL A 363 -8.87 -8.13 -17.29
N ILE A 364 -8.29 -6.93 -17.20
CA ILE A 364 -8.68 -5.90 -16.24
C ILE A 364 -9.59 -4.90 -16.95
N VAL A 365 -10.78 -4.66 -16.39
CA VAL A 365 -11.63 -3.51 -16.74
C VAL A 365 -11.62 -2.55 -15.56
N ARG A 366 -11.09 -1.34 -15.77
CA ARG A 366 -10.85 -0.37 -14.68
C ARG A 366 -11.63 0.92 -14.88
N LEU A 367 -12.27 1.44 -13.84
CA LEU A 367 -12.81 2.81 -13.84
C LEU A 367 -11.65 3.83 -13.84
N ALA A 368 -11.58 4.67 -14.87
CA ALA A 368 -10.53 5.70 -14.99
C ALA A 368 -10.83 6.94 -14.11
N GLU A 369 -9.78 7.53 -13.53
CA GLU A 369 -9.89 8.78 -12.76
C GLU A 369 -10.24 9.98 -13.64
N MET A 370 -11.04 10.89 -13.09
CA MET A 370 -11.24 12.23 -13.61
C MET A 370 -10.05 13.10 -13.19
N HIS A 371 -9.20 13.53 -14.13
CA HIS A 371 -8.33 14.68 -13.91
C HIS A 371 -9.15 15.94 -14.21
N VAL A 372 -9.84 16.49 -13.22
CA VAL A 372 -10.46 17.81 -13.34
C VAL A 372 -9.92 18.69 -12.21
N GLU A 373 -9.35 19.84 -12.59
CA GLU A 373 -8.79 20.90 -11.72
C GLU A 373 -9.84 21.62 -10.85
N THR A 374 -10.90 20.94 -10.42
CA THR A 374 -11.88 21.52 -9.50
C THR A 374 -12.20 20.52 -8.41
N GLU A 375 -11.64 20.77 -7.23
CA GLU A 375 -12.12 20.25 -5.95
C GLU A 375 -13.54 20.78 -5.68
N ALA A 376 -14.54 20.24 -6.38
CA ALA A 376 -15.94 20.46 -6.04
C ALA A 376 -16.82 19.34 -6.61
N LYS A 377 -17.35 18.52 -5.69
CA LYS A 377 -18.48 17.57 -5.81
C LYS A 377 -18.17 16.13 -6.28
N GLY A 378 -17.99 15.27 -5.27
CA GLY A 378 -18.53 13.90 -5.26
C GLY A 378 -17.56 12.77 -5.64
N ASP A 379 -17.73 11.62 -4.97
CA ASP A 379 -17.18 10.35 -5.43
C ASP A 379 -17.97 9.88 -6.66
N PHE A 380 -17.43 10.12 -7.85
CA PHE A 380 -18.06 9.76 -9.13
C PHE A 380 -18.37 8.26 -9.27
N ALA A 381 -17.72 7.40 -8.48
CA ALA A 381 -18.04 5.97 -8.41
C ALA A 381 -19.46 5.69 -7.85
N LEU A 382 -20.15 6.72 -7.36
CA LEU A 382 -21.51 6.65 -6.84
C LEU A 382 -22.57 7.18 -7.82
N ASP A 383 -22.18 7.71 -8.99
CA ASP A 383 -23.17 8.13 -9.98
C ASP A 383 -23.92 6.89 -10.50
N PRO A 384 -25.26 6.82 -10.40
CA PRO A 384 -26.04 5.67 -10.86
C PRO A 384 -25.82 5.32 -12.33
N ARG A 385 -25.42 6.28 -13.17
CA ARG A 385 -25.10 6.05 -14.59
C ARG A 385 -23.79 5.27 -14.75
N VAL A 386 -22.79 5.55 -13.91
CA VAL A 386 -21.52 4.78 -13.87
C VAL A 386 -21.79 3.36 -13.42
N GLY A 387 -22.58 3.17 -12.36
CA GLY A 387 -23.01 1.85 -11.91
C GLY A 387 -23.72 1.07 -13.00
N LYS A 388 -24.71 1.67 -13.68
CA LYS A 388 -25.42 1.05 -14.81
C LYS A 388 -24.48 0.65 -15.95
N ALA A 389 -23.48 1.46 -16.27
CA ALA A 389 -22.51 1.11 -17.31
C ALA A 389 -21.62 -0.07 -16.89
N VAL A 390 -21.10 -0.10 -15.66
CA VAL A 390 -20.34 -1.25 -15.14
C VAL A 390 -21.19 -2.52 -15.16
N ASN A 391 -22.46 -2.43 -14.74
CA ASN A 391 -23.40 -3.55 -14.79
C ASN A 391 -23.54 -4.11 -16.20
N GLU A 392 -23.76 -3.22 -17.17
CA GLU A 392 -23.93 -3.58 -18.58
C GLU A 392 -22.66 -4.21 -19.16
N ILE A 393 -21.48 -3.62 -18.90
CA ILE A 393 -20.18 -4.14 -19.35
C ILE A 393 -19.96 -5.56 -18.79
N ALA A 394 -20.11 -5.75 -17.48
CA ALA A 394 -19.92 -7.04 -16.82
C ALA A 394 -20.90 -8.10 -17.36
N TYR A 395 -22.18 -7.75 -17.51
CA TYR A 395 -23.21 -8.63 -18.07
C TYR A 395 -22.89 -9.04 -19.50
N ARG A 396 -22.56 -8.07 -20.38
CA ARG A 396 -22.29 -8.32 -21.79
C ARG A 396 -21.06 -9.20 -22.00
N ILE A 397 -20.01 -9.00 -21.21
CA ILE A 397 -18.80 -9.85 -21.23
C ILE A 397 -19.16 -11.29 -20.80
N ALA A 398 -19.79 -11.45 -19.63
CA ALA A 398 -20.12 -12.77 -19.09
C ALA A 398 -21.13 -13.55 -19.96
N LYS A 399 -22.03 -12.84 -20.65
CA LYS A 399 -22.98 -13.45 -21.60
C LYS A 399 -22.31 -13.90 -22.89
N ALA A 400 -21.33 -13.14 -23.38
CA ALA A 400 -20.67 -13.43 -24.65
C ALA A 400 -19.63 -14.55 -24.53
N ARG A 401 -19.00 -14.73 -23.35
CA ARG A 401 -17.98 -15.75 -23.13
C ARG A 401 -18.02 -16.34 -21.71
N PRO A 402 -17.89 -17.67 -21.55
CA PRO A 402 -17.66 -18.28 -20.24
C PRO A 402 -16.39 -17.73 -19.57
N LEU A 403 -16.48 -17.45 -18.27
CA LEU A 403 -15.38 -16.93 -17.45
C LEU A 403 -14.95 -17.98 -16.42
N LYS A 404 -13.64 -18.11 -16.18
CA LYS A 404 -13.11 -19.00 -15.14
C LYS A 404 -13.37 -18.45 -13.74
N PHE A 405 -13.31 -17.12 -13.60
CA PHE A 405 -13.55 -16.40 -12.36
C PHE A 405 -13.89 -14.93 -12.65
N VAL A 406 -14.43 -14.24 -11.65
CA VAL A 406 -14.57 -12.79 -11.63
C VAL A 406 -13.97 -12.25 -10.33
N VAL A 407 -13.08 -11.26 -10.40
CA VAL A 407 -12.58 -10.51 -9.23
C VAL A 407 -13.19 -9.12 -9.28
N ALA A 408 -13.86 -8.68 -8.21
CA ALA A 408 -14.32 -7.31 -8.07
C ALA A 408 -13.57 -6.62 -6.93
N ARG A 409 -12.79 -5.59 -7.27
CA ARG A 409 -11.92 -4.86 -6.35
C ARG A 409 -12.42 -3.44 -6.06
N GLY A 410 -12.95 -3.25 -4.86
CA GLY A 410 -13.50 -1.98 -4.36
C GLY A 410 -15.01 -2.09 -4.06
N GLY A 411 -15.48 -1.35 -3.06
CA GLY A 411 -16.87 -1.46 -2.58
C GLY A 411 -17.93 -1.29 -3.66
N SER A 412 -17.98 -0.09 -4.26
CA SER A 412 -18.99 0.25 -5.26
C SER A 412 -18.92 -0.67 -6.47
N ILE A 413 -17.70 -0.98 -6.97
CA ILE A 413 -17.53 -1.86 -8.14
C ILE A 413 -18.02 -3.28 -7.84
N THR A 414 -17.82 -3.80 -6.63
CA THR A 414 -18.34 -5.11 -6.24
C THR A 414 -19.86 -5.15 -6.27
N SER A 415 -20.54 -4.15 -5.70
CA SER A 415 -22.00 -4.09 -5.71
C SER A 415 -22.55 -3.97 -7.14
N PHE A 416 -21.94 -3.14 -7.99
CA PHE A 416 -22.32 -3.02 -9.39
C PHE A 416 -22.09 -4.33 -10.15
N ALA A 417 -20.91 -4.93 -10.03
CA ALA A 417 -20.59 -6.20 -10.65
C ALA A 417 -21.58 -7.31 -10.25
N ALA A 418 -21.85 -7.47 -8.95
CA ALA A 418 -22.80 -8.47 -8.46
C ALA A 418 -24.21 -8.24 -9.04
N GLN A 419 -24.68 -6.98 -9.08
CA GLN A 419 -25.97 -6.63 -9.64
C GLN A 419 -26.04 -6.89 -11.15
N GLY A 420 -25.06 -6.41 -11.93
CA GLY A 420 -25.01 -6.60 -13.38
C GLY A 420 -24.90 -8.06 -13.79
N LEU A 421 -24.18 -8.85 -13.01
CA LEU A 421 -24.04 -10.29 -13.23
C LEU A 421 -25.22 -11.10 -12.68
N GLY A 422 -26.19 -10.47 -12.01
CA GLY A 422 -27.39 -11.11 -11.47
C GLY A 422 -27.13 -12.02 -10.28
N VAL A 423 -26.05 -11.78 -9.52
CA VAL A 423 -25.66 -12.55 -8.33
C VAL A 423 -26.56 -12.16 -7.15
N ARG A 424 -27.83 -12.56 -7.17
CA ARG A 424 -28.81 -12.21 -6.12
C ARG A 424 -28.56 -12.93 -4.80
N ARG A 425 -28.05 -14.15 -4.86
CA ARG A 425 -27.63 -14.98 -3.72
C ARG A 425 -26.40 -15.80 -4.04
N ALA A 426 -25.57 -16.03 -3.04
CA ALA A 426 -24.34 -16.81 -3.15
C ALA A 426 -24.04 -17.53 -1.82
N MET A 427 -23.06 -18.44 -1.87
CA MET A 427 -22.42 -19.00 -0.69
C MET A 427 -21.02 -18.38 -0.54
N VAL A 428 -20.72 -17.81 0.62
CA VAL A 428 -19.34 -17.41 0.94
C VAL A 428 -18.58 -18.70 1.21
N ARG A 429 -17.52 -19.02 0.47
CA ARG A 429 -16.78 -20.28 0.64
C ARG A 429 -15.57 -20.16 1.54
N GLY A 430 -15.08 -18.95 1.75
CA GLY A 430 -13.92 -18.70 2.59
C GLY A 430 -13.06 -17.57 2.04
N PRO A 431 -11.99 -17.24 2.78
CA PRO A 431 -11.06 -16.19 2.41
C PRO A 431 -10.04 -16.70 1.38
N MET A 432 -9.64 -15.86 0.44
CA MET A 432 -8.64 -16.14 -0.59
C MET A 432 -7.21 -15.81 -0.12
N LEU A 433 -7.10 -14.93 0.88
CA LEU A 433 -5.88 -14.59 1.60
C LEU A 433 -6.14 -14.81 3.10
N GLU A 434 -5.13 -14.79 3.96
CA GLU A 434 -5.33 -15.09 5.38
C GLU A 434 -6.31 -14.09 6.04
N GLY A 435 -7.50 -14.57 6.43
CA GLY A 435 -8.54 -13.78 7.09
C GLY A 435 -9.18 -12.65 6.25
N ILE A 436 -8.78 -12.46 4.99
CA ILE A 436 -9.26 -11.37 4.13
C ILE A 436 -9.57 -11.85 2.69
N VAL A 437 -10.37 -11.05 1.97
CA VAL A 437 -10.80 -11.27 0.58
C VAL A 437 -11.67 -12.52 0.43
N SER A 438 -12.99 -12.39 0.36
CA SER A 438 -13.88 -13.57 0.28
C SER A 438 -14.10 -14.07 -1.14
N LEU A 439 -14.15 -15.39 -1.32
CA LEU A 439 -14.71 -16.04 -2.51
C LEU A 439 -16.20 -16.32 -2.28
N TRP A 440 -17.04 -15.83 -3.18
CA TRP A 440 -18.44 -16.17 -3.28
C TRP A 440 -18.66 -17.18 -4.40
N GLU A 441 -19.53 -18.16 -4.16
CA GLU A 441 -20.11 -19.05 -5.16
C GLU A 441 -21.52 -18.57 -5.50
N PRO A 442 -21.72 -17.88 -6.64
CA PRO A 442 -23.03 -17.45 -7.08
C PRO A 442 -23.96 -18.64 -7.35
N LEU A 443 -25.16 -18.62 -6.76
CA LEU A 443 -26.17 -19.67 -6.95
C LEU A 443 -27.20 -19.30 -8.03
N ALA A 444 -27.10 -18.09 -8.57
CA ALA A 444 -27.92 -17.54 -9.65
C ALA A 444 -27.14 -16.49 -10.45
N GLY A 445 -27.68 -16.10 -11.60
CA GLY A 445 -27.11 -15.06 -12.46
C GLY A 445 -26.27 -15.61 -13.62
N ALA A 446 -25.66 -14.68 -14.37
CA ALA A 446 -24.86 -14.98 -15.57
C ALA A 446 -23.58 -15.78 -15.26
N ILE A 447 -23.13 -15.76 -14.01
CA ILE A 447 -21.91 -16.43 -13.54
C ILE A 447 -22.21 -17.49 -12.47
N LYS A 448 -23.38 -18.13 -12.52
CA LYS A 448 -23.74 -19.22 -11.58
C LYS A 448 -22.62 -20.26 -11.52
N GLY A 449 -22.15 -20.57 -10.31
CA GLY A 449 -21.07 -21.50 -10.01
C GLY A 449 -19.65 -20.99 -10.31
N VAL A 450 -19.49 -19.87 -11.02
CA VAL A 450 -18.19 -19.27 -11.29
C VAL A 450 -17.71 -18.49 -10.06
N PRO A 451 -16.48 -18.72 -9.56
CA PRO A 451 -15.92 -17.98 -8.43
C PRO A 451 -16.02 -16.47 -8.60
N PHE A 452 -16.67 -15.79 -7.65
CA PHE A 452 -16.80 -14.34 -7.59
C PHE A 452 -16.05 -13.82 -6.35
N VAL A 453 -14.88 -13.23 -6.55
CA VAL A 453 -14.03 -12.75 -5.47
C VAL A 453 -14.32 -11.29 -5.13
N VAL A 454 -14.55 -11.03 -3.84
CA VAL A 454 -14.79 -9.70 -3.30
C VAL A 454 -13.55 -9.19 -2.58
N TYR A 455 -12.88 -8.23 -3.22
CA TYR A 455 -11.62 -7.67 -2.72
C TYR A 455 -11.85 -6.21 -2.27
N ALA A 456 -11.72 -5.93 -0.97
CA ALA A 456 -11.80 -4.54 -0.48
C ALA A 456 -10.60 -3.70 -0.93
N GLY A 457 -10.82 -2.44 -1.31
CA GLY A 457 -9.75 -1.60 -1.87
C GLY A 457 -8.62 -1.21 -0.89
N GLY A 458 -8.76 -1.47 0.41
CA GLY A 458 -7.83 -1.02 1.46
C GLY A 458 -7.23 -2.14 2.32
N VAL A 459 -7.26 -3.39 1.84
CA VAL A 459 -6.72 -4.57 2.53
C VAL A 459 -5.69 -5.29 1.65
N GLY A 460 -4.85 -6.11 2.29
CA GLY A 460 -3.77 -6.85 1.64
C GLY A 460 -2.49 -6.03 1.41
N ASP A 461 -1.44 -6.73 1.01
CA ASP A 461 -0.15 -6.19 0.60
C ASP A 461 -0.10 -5.99 -0.93
N ASP A 462 1.07 -5.62 -1.46
CA ASP A 462 1.23 -5.34 -2.88
C ASP A 462 1.07 -6.60 -3.76
N ASP A 463 1.30 -7.79 -3.22
CA ASP A 463 1.18 -9.07 -3.91
C ASP A 463 -0.24 -9.65 -3.91
N GLY A 464 -1.07 -9.25 -2.95
CA GLY A 464 -2.31 -9.95 -2.66
C GLY A 464 -3.30 -10.06 -3.83
N LEU A 465 -3.36 -9.09 -4.76
CA LEU A 465 -4.21 -9.23 -5.96
C LEU A 465 -3.65 -10.27 -6.92
N ALA A 466 -2.34 -10.30 -7.10
CA ALA A 466 -1.67 -11.26 -7.96
C ALA A 466 -1.81 -12.68 -7.41
N ASP A 467 -1.59 -12.86 -6.11
CA ASP A 467 -1.77 -14.15 -5.42
C ASP A 467 -3.19 -14.71 -5.58
N VAL A 468 -4.21 -13.85 -5.42
CA VAL A 468 -5.62 -14.23 -5.64
C VAL A 468 -5.82 -14.69 -7.08
N VAL A 469 -5.32 -13.94 -8.06
CA VAL A 469 -5.49 -14.26 -9.49
C VAL A 469 -4.71 -15.52 -9.90
N ASP A 470 -3.56 -15.77 -9.30
CA ASP A 470 -2.75 -16.97 -9.54
C ASP A 470 -3.49 -18.22 -9.05
N LYS A 471 -4.00 -18.20 -7.80
CA LYS A 471 -4.86 -19.27 -7.25
C LYS A 471 -6.08 -19.53 -8.15
N LEU A 472 -6.79 -18.48 -8.55
CA LEU A 472 -7.97 -18.60 -9.43
C LEU A 472 -7.62 -19.13 -10.84
N SER A 473 -6.38 -18.97 -11.27
CA SER A 473 -5.91 -19.46 -12.57
C SER A 473 -5.36 -20.88 -12.52
N GLY A 474 -5.36 -21.53 -11.36
CA GLY A 474 -4.82 -22.89 -11.18
C GLY A 474 -3.30 -22.93 -11.07
N VAL A 475 -2.65 -21.81 -10.73
CA VAL A 475 -1.22 -21.76 -10.46
C VAL A 475 -1.04 -21.70 -8.95
N GLU A 476 -0.49 -22.76 -8.36
CA GLU A 476 -0.02 -22.72 -6.97
C GLU A 476 1.39 -22.15 -6.93
N VAL A 477 1.52 -20.98 -6.30
CA VAL A 477 2.80 -20.53 -5.77
C VAL A 477 2.85 -21.05 -4.33
N PRO A 478 3.80 -21.93 -3.95
CA PRO A 478 3.81 -22.53 -2.62
C PRO A 478 3.84 -21.46 -1.52
N THR A 479 2.81 -21.43 -0.66
CA THR A 479 2.78 -20.58 0.54
C THR A 479 3.88 -20.97 1.54
N VAL A 480 4.39 -22.20 1.45
CA VAL A 480 5.39 -22.79 2.36
C VAL A 480 6.78 -22.18 2.21
N GLU A 481 7.10 -21.60 1.05
CA GLU A 481 8.33 -20.81 0.91
C GLU A 481 8.22 -19.44 1.62
N ARG A 482 7.04 -18.98 2.03
CA ARG A 482 6.88 -17.62 2.55
C ARG A 482 7.13 -17.48 4.05
N HIS A 483 6.74 -18.43 4.91
CA HIS A 483 7.10 -18.34 6.33
C HIS A 483 8.53 -18.82 6.64
N ALA A 484 9.05 -19.76 5.84
CA ALA A 484 10.45 -20.18 5.95
C ALA A 484 11.42 -19.20 5.28
N ALA A 485 11.06 -18.55 4.15
CA ALA A 485 11.91 -17.50 3.57
C ALA A 485 11.78 -16.15 4.29
N VAL A 486 10.64 -15.83 4.92
CA VAL A 486 10.53 -14.63 5.79
C VAL A 486 11.28 -14.82 7.11
N GLN A 487 11.44 -16.05 7.62
CA GLN A 487 12.32 -16.32 8.77
C GLN A 487 13.79 -16.53 8.39
N ALA A 488 14.10 -17.12 7.24
CA ALA A 488 15.48 -17.37 6.81
C ALA A 488 16.16 -16.19 6.09
N ALA A 489 15.39 -15.23 5.55
CA ALA A 489 15.91 -14.00 4.95
C ALA A 489 15.62 -12.77 5.81
N THR A 490 15.67 -12.92 7.13
CA THR A 490 16.01 -11.78 7.98
C THR A 490 17.47 -11.44 7.69
N VAL A 491 17.70 -10.51 6.75
CA VAL A 491 18.96 -9.78 6.78
C VAL A 491 18.94 -9.03 8.09
N ALA A 492 19.69 -9.54 9.07
CA ALA A 492 19.86 -8.87 10.33
C ALA A 492 20.26 -7.42 10.02
N PRO A 493 19.65 -6.41 10.67
CA PRO A 493 20.14 -5.05 10.54
C PRO A 493 21.63 -5.07 10.88
N VAL A 494 22.47 -4.45 10.03
CA VAL A 494 23.92 -4.45 10.23
C VAL A 494 24.22 -3.85 11.62
N SER A 495 24.46 -4.71 12.60
CA SER A 495 24.71 -4.34 13.99
C SER A 495 26.09 -4.86 14.37
N GLY A 496 27.11 -4.01 14.18
CA GLY A 496 28.48 -4.27 14.65
C GLY A 496 29.52 -4.66 13.60
N ASP A 497 29.18 -4.71 12.31
CA ASP A 497 30.03 -5.33 11.28
C ASP A 497 30.80 -4.34 10.39
N VAL A 498 31.81 -4.87 9.70
CA VAL A 498 32.72 -4.14 8.81
C VAL A 498 32.00 -3.69 7.53
N VAL A 499 32.11 -2.41 7.18
CA VAL A 499 31.62 -1.82 5.92
C VAL A 499 32.80 -1.60 4.98
N ALA A 500 32.75 -2.21 3.80
CA ALA A 500 33.74 -1.95 2.75
C ALA A 500 33.31 -0.77 1.89
N VAL A 501 34.24 0.13 1.57
CA VAL A 501 34.01 1.20 0.58
C VAL A 501 35.03 1.05 -0.54
N VAL A 502 34.55 0.68 -1.73
CA VAL A 502 35.37 0.46 -2.92
C VAL A 502 35.20 1.64 -3.88
N GLY A 503 36.29 2.36 -4.12
CA GLY A 503 36.31 3.68 -4.73
C GLY A 503 36.37 4.77 -3.66
N LEU A 504 37.53 5.40 -3.49
CA LEU A 504 37.83 6.47 -2.54
C LEU A 504 38.09 7.80 -3.27
N GLY A 505 37.43 8.00 -4.41
CA GLY A 505 37.43 9.27 -5.14
C GLY A 505 36.63 10.39 -4.43
N SER A 506 36.26 11.42 -5.20
CA SER A 506 35.62 12.65 -4.70
C SER A 506 34.31 12.45 -3.92
N LYS A 507 33.60 11.34 -4.16
CA LYS A 507 32.38 10.95 -3.44
C LYS A 507 32.64 9.86 -2.39
N GLY A 508 33.39 8.83 -2.76
CA GLY A 508 33.60 7.65 -1.93
C GLY A 508 34.43 7.91 -0.67
N LEU A 509 35.49 8.72 -0.75
CA LEU A 509 36.31 9.06 0.43
C LEU A 509 35.52 9.80 1.51
N PRO A 510 34.78 10.89 1.22
CA PRO A 510 33.90 11.54 2.20
C PRO A 510 32.88 10.59 2.86
N VAL A 511 32.32 9.66 2.09
CA VAL A 511 31.40 8.63 2.58
C VAL A 511 32.12 7.67 3.54
N ALA A 512 33.31 7.19 3.17
CA ALA A 512 34.11 6.30 4.01
C ALA A 512 34.51 6.96 5.34
N VAL A 513 34.94 8.23 5.29
CA VAL A 513 35.29 9.01 6.49
C VAL A 513 34.08 9.19 7.38
N ARG A 514 32.93 9.60 6.82
CA ARG A 514 31.70 9.77 7.61
C ARG A 514 31.26 8.45 8.25
N LEU A 515 31.30 7.34 7.50
CA LEU A 515 30.95 6.02 8.04
C LEU A 515 31.91 5.56 9.14
N SER A 516 33.20 5.92 9.06
CA SER A 516 34.21 5.53 10.06
C SER A 516 33.94 6.09 11.47
N GLU A 517 33.10 7.13 11.58
CA GLU A 517 32.66 7.69 12.86
C GLU A 517 31.72 6.75 13.63
N ARG A 518 31.08 5.79 12.95
CA ARG A 518 30.05 4.90 13.52
C ARG A 518 30.26 3.42 13.21
N PHE A 519 30.97 3.08 12.15
CA PHE A 519 31.16 1.73 11.65
C PHE A 519 32.66 1.41 11.48
N ALA A 520 33.03 0.13 11.57
CA ALA A 520 34.36 -0.30 11.16
C ALA A 520 34.45 -0.24 9.63
N VAL A 521 35.18 0.73 9.07
CA VAL A 521 35.26 0.92 7.62
C VAL A 521 36.59 0.45 7.07
N ARG A 522 36.55 -0.35 5.99
CA ARG A 522 37.72 -0.65 5.16
C ARG A 522 37.55 -0.04 3.77
N GLY A 523 38.40 0.90 3.43
CA GLY A 523 38.45 1.53 2.12
C GLY A 523 39.42 0.82 1.16
N PHE A 524 39.13 0.86 -0.14
CA PHE A 524 40.09 0.54 -1.19
C PHE A 524 39.84 1.40 -2.43
N ASP A 525 40.92 1.84 -3.07
CA ASP A 525 40.93 2.47 -4.39
C ASP A 525 42.08 1.92 -5.24
N ILE A 526 41.91 1.90 -6.55
CA ILE A 526 42.96 1.50 -7.50
C ILE A 526 44.09 2.54 -7.53
N ASP A 527 43.79 3.81 -7.27
CA ASP A 527 44.77 4.87 -7.10
C ASP A 527 45.35 4.85 -5.68
N ARG A 528 46.64 4.51 -5.59
CA ARG A 528 47.37 4.50 -4.32
C ARG A 528 47.38 5.86 -3.62
N HIS A 529 47.33 6.96 -4.37
CA HIS A 529 47.26 8.28 -3.77
C HIS A 529 45.97 8.46 -2.96
N GLN A 530 44.83 8.02 -3.49
CA GLN A 530 43.55 8.09 -2.78
C GLN A 530 43.54 7.23 -1.51
N CYS A 531 44.19 6.06 -1.56
CA CYS A 531 44.44 5.22 -0.40
C CYS A 531 45.29 5.93 0.68
N GLU A 532 46.37 6.62 0.31
CA GLU A 532 47.18 7.41 1.25
C GLU A 532 46.40 8.56 1.89
N VAL A 533 45.56 9.26 1.09
CA VAL A 533 44.69 10.33 1.59
C VAL A 533 43.67 9.78 2.58
N ALA A 534 43.01 8.65 2.25
CA ALA A 534 42.04 8.01 3.14
C ALA A 534 42.66 7.58 4.48
N ALA A 535 43.87 7.03 4.45
CA ALA A 535 44.60 6.66 5.66
C ALA A 535 44.93 7.88 6.55
N ARG A 536 45.30 9.02 5.94
CA ARG A 536 45.53 10.28 6.67
C ARG A 536 44.25 10.85 7.29
N GLU A 537 43.10 10.58 6.68
CA GLU A 537 41.78 10.96 7.19
C GLU A 537 41.18 9.92 8.16
N GLY A 538 41.96 8.91 8.58
CA GLY A 538 41.56 7.95 9.62
C GLY A 538 40.76 6.74 9.13
N VAL A 539 40.61 6.55 7.81
CA VAL A 539 39.97 5.36 7.23
C VAL A 539 40.98 4.22 7.17
N SER A 540 40.62 3.03 7.62
CA SER A 540 41.45 1.82 7.43
C SER A 540 41.47 1.45 5.95
N VAL A 541 42.65 1.24 5.35
CA VAL A 541 42.79 0.99 3.92
C VAL A 541 43.36 -0.41 3.67
N ALA A 542 42.69 -1.18 2.80
CA ALA A 542 43.13 -2.50 2.38
C ALA A 542 44.12 -2.42 1.22
N VAL A 543 44.96 -3.45 1.03
CA VAL A 543 45.90 -3.54 -0.11
C VAL A 543 45.23 -4.03 -1.40
N SER A 544 43.99 -4.52 -1.33
CA SER A 544 43.18 -4.93 -2.48
C SER A 544 41.67 -4.81 -2.22
N ALA A 545 40.86 -4.70 -3.27
CA ALA A 545 39.39 -4.72 -3.16
C ALA A 545 38.88 -6.00 -2.49
N ARG A 546 39.53 -7.14 -2.75
CA ARG A 546 39.20 -8.43 -2.13
C ARG A 546 39.41 -8.42 -0.63
N GLU A 547 40.51 -7.84 -0.15
CA GLU A 547 40.76 -7.71 1.28
C GLU A 547 39.80 -6.72 1.94
N ALA A 548 39.39 -5.65 1.23
CA ALA A 548 38.44 -4.69 1.75
C ALA A 548 37.07 -5.34 2.09
N ILE A 549 36.63 -6.29 1.27
CA ILE A 549 35.34 -6.98 1.43
C ILE A 549 35.37 -8.22 2.34
N ASP A 550 36.55 -8.64 2.81
CA ASP A 550 36.71 -9.90 3.54
C ASP A 550 36.01 -9.88 4.91
N GLY A 551 34.84 -10.51 5.03
CA GLY A 551 33.98 -10.43 6.22
C GLY A 551 33.19 -9.11 6.33
N ALA A 552 33.05 -8.36 5.24
CA ALA A 552 32.19 -7.19 5.20
C ALA A 552 30.71 -7.60 5.03
N SER A 553 29.82 -7.04 5.85
CA SER A 553 28.38 -7.24 5.72
C SER A 553 27.74 -6.33 4.67
N ALA A 554 28.38 -5.19 4.40
CA ALA A 554 28.00 -4.25 3.35
C ALA A 554 29.23 -3.78 2.55
N VAL A 555 29.06 -3.70 1.24
CA VAL A 555 30.06 -3.19 0.29
C VAL A 555 29.45 -2.03 -0.47
N LEU A 556 29.95 -0.82 -0.23
CA LEU A 556 29.56 0.37 -0.97
C LEU A 556 30.51 0.59 -2.13
N VAL A 557 29.98 0.61 -3.35
CA VAL A 557 30.75 0.83 -4.57
C VAL A 557 30.52 2.25 -5.05
N ALA A 558 31.60 3.04 -5.07
CA ALA A 558 31.62 4.46 -5.42
C ALA A 558 32.62 4.74 -6.55
N VAL A 559 32.41 4.11 -7.71
CA VAL A 559 33.25 4.23 -8.91
C VAL A 559 32.53 4.91 -10.06
N ARG A 560 33.29 5.53 -10.97
CA ARG A 560 32.75 6.31 -12.09
C ARG A 560 32.19 5.39 -13.19
N GLY A 561 30.94 5.63 -13.57
CA GLY A 561 30.30 5.02 -14.72
C GLY A 561 30.06 3.51 -14.60
N SER A 562 29.39 2.96 -15.60
CA SER A 562 29.09 1.53 -15.71
C SER A 562 30.34 0.67 -15.90
N ASP A 563 31.31 1.12 -16.69
CA ASP A 563 32.56 0.37 -16.93
C ASP A 563 33.37 0.19 -15.64
N GLY A 564 33.43 1.22 -14.79
CA GLY A 564 34.09 1.12 -13.49
C GLY A 564 33.38 0.13 -12.57
N LEU A 565 32.03 0.14 -12.56
CA LEU A 565 31.24 -0.81 -11.78
C LEU A 565 31.44 -2.25 -12.27
N GLU A 566 31.48 -2.43 -13.60
CA GLU A 566 31.71 -3.71 -14.25
C GLU A 566 33.09 -4.28 -13.91
N GLU A 567 34.15 -3.46 -14.00
CA GLU A 567 35.52 -3.88 -13.66
C GLU A 567 35.64 -4.24 -12.17
N VAL A 568 35.06 -3.44 -11.28
CA VAL A 568 35.09 -3.72 -9.83
C VAL A 568 34.37 -5.02 -9.50
N LEU A 569 33.20 -5.28 -10.08
CA LEU A 569 32.41 -6.47 -9.75
C LEU A 569 32.90 -7.72 -10.48
N PHE A 570 33.22 -7.60 -11.77
CA PHE A 570 33.38 -8.74 -12.67
C PHE A 570 34.67 -8.74 -13.49
N GLY A 571 35.53 -7.73 -13.34
CA GLY A 571 36.83 -7.66 -14.01
C GLY A 571 37.81 -8.75 -13.58
N GLY A 572 39.05 -8.68 -14.06
CA GLY A 572 40.06 -9.72 -13.78
C GLY A 572 40.39 -9.91 -12.29
N SER A 573 40.16 -8.87 -11.48
CA SER A 573 40.25 -8.90 -10.01
C SER A 573 38.90 -8.56 -9.34
N GLY A 574 37.78 -8.86 -10.02
CA GLY A 574 36.44 -8.50 -9.60
C GLY A 574 36.03 -9.11 -8.26
N ILE A 575 35.24 -8.36 -7.48
CA ILE A 575 34.87 -8.77 -6.13
C ILE A 575 33.68 -9.73 -6.08
N ALA A 576 32.86 -9.83 -7.14
CA ALA A 576 31.62 -10.61 -7.11
C ALA A 576 31.79 -12.09 -6.73
N PRO A 577 32.82 -12.82 -7.19
CA PRO A 577 33.06 -14.21 -6.78
C PRO A 577 33.52 -14.39 -5.32
N HIS A 578 33.85 -13.29 -4.65
CA HIS A 578 34.42 -13.27 -3.31
C HIS A 578 33.47 -12.69 -2.25
N LEU A 579 32.28 -12.25 -2.66
CA LEU A 579 31.25 -11.76 -1.74
C LEU A 579 30.64 -12.95 -0.97
N ALA A 580 30.51 -12.79 0.34
CA ALA A 580 29.83 -13.78 1.17
C ALA A 580 28.31 -13.75 0.90
N PRO A 581 27.61 -14.89 0.95
CA PRO A 581 26.15 -14.91 0.93
C PRO A 581 25.58 -14.01 2.04
N GLY A 582 24.53 -13.25 1.72
CA GLY A 582 23.91 -12.25 2.60
C GLY A 582 24.57 -10.86 2.56
N THR A 583 25.70 -10.69 1.87
CA THR A 583 26.35 -9.37 1.72
C THR A 583 25.44 -8.42 0.96
N VAL A 584 25.36 -7.16 1.40
CA VAL A 584 24.68 -6.09 0.66
C VAL A 584 25.68 -5.28 -0.15
N VAL A 585 25.47 -5.17 -1.46
CA VAL A 585 26.25 -4.32 -2.36
C VAL A 585 25.45 -3.05 -2.65
N GLY A 586 25.90 -1.89 -2.16
CA GLY A 586 25.29 -0.60 -2.41
C GLY A 586 26.00 0.15 -3.53
N VAL A 587 25.31 0.49 -4.62
CA VAL A 587 25.87 1.29 -5.72
C VAL A 587 25.52 2.76 -5.54
N LEU A 588 26.52 3.59 -5.29
CA LEU A 588 26.34 5.00 -4.90
C LEU A 588 26.44 5.98 -6.07
N MET A 589 26.93 5.54 -7.23
CA MET A 589 27.17 6.39 -8.39
C MET A 589 26.09 6.21 -9.46
N ALA A 590 25.98 7.18 -10.36
CA ALA A 590 25.16 7.04 -11.55
C ALA A 590 25.85 6.09 -12.53
N VAL A 591 25.16 5.02 -12.91
CA VAL A 591 25.69 3.97 -13.81
C VAL A 591 24.71 3.58 -14.92
N GLY A 592 23.47 4.09 -14.86
CA GLY A 592 22.44 3.79 -15.84
C GLY A 592 21.46 2.68 -15.40
N VAL A 593 20.21 2.81 -15.85
CA VAL A 593 19.09 1.92 -15.45
C VAL A 593 19.27 0.51 -16.02
N ARG A 594 19.74 0.40 -17.26
CA ARG A 594 19.91 -0.90 -17.93
C ARG A 594 21.08 -1.67 -17.31
N GLU A 595 22.17 -0.95 -17.07
CA GLU A 595 23.43 -1.45 -16.57
C GLU A 595 23.25 -2.00 -15.16
N ILE A 596 22.66 -1.21 -14.24
CA ILE A 596 22.44 -1.68 -12.86
C ILE A 596 21.50 -2.88 -12.78
N ARG A 597 20.50 -2.97 -13.67
CA ARG A 597 19.62 -4.14 -13.77
C ARG A 597 20.36 -5.36 -14.28
N SER A 598 21.27 -5.20 -15.25
CA SER A 598 22.13 -6.28 -15.73
C SER A 598 23.06 -6.80 -14.62
N VAL A 599 23.65 -5.90 -13.83
CA VAL A 599 24.43 -6.25 -12.64
C VAL A 599 23.57 -7.02 -11.64
N ALA A 600 22.34 -6.58 -11.36
CA ALA A 600 21.42 -7.27 -10.47
C ALA A 600 21.17 -8.72 -10.89
N THR A 601 20.90 -8.95 -12.19
CA THR A 601 20.69 -10.29 -12.74
C THR A 601 21.91 -11.18 -12.55
N ARG A 602 23.12 -10.64 -12.71
CA ARG A 602 24.36 -11.42 -12.60
C ARG A 602 24.75 -11.73 -11.16
N LEU A 603 24.38 -10.87 -10.21
CA LEU A 603 24.60 -11.10 -8.78
C LEU A 603 23.54 -12.01 -8.13
N ALA A 604 22.37 -12.18 -8.75
CA ALA A 604 21.25 -12.96 -8.20
C ALA A 604 21.63 -14.42 -7.85
N GLY A 605 22.56 -15.04 -8.58
CA GLY A 605 23.00 -16.42 -8.31
C GLY A 605 23.97 -16.58 -7.14
N GLY A 606 24.49 -15.48 -6.57
CA GLY A 606 25.51 -15.49 -5.51
C GLY A 606 24.97 -15.32 -4.09
N GLY A 607 23.65 -15.16 -3.92
CA GLY A 607 23.05 -14.88 -2.61
C GLY A 607 23.42 -13.49 -2.05
N VAL A 608 23.69 -12.53 -2.94
CA VAL A 608 24.10 -11.15 -2.59
C VAL A 608 22.94 -10.20 -2.87
N HIS A 609 22.72 -9.21 -2.00
CA HIS A 609 21.66 -8.21 -2.17
C HIS A 609 22.20 -6.93 -2.82
N LEU A 610 21.68 -6.56 -3.98
CA LEU A 610 22.05 -5.31 -4.65
C LEU A 610 21.10 -4.18 -4.25
N VAL A 611 21.66 -3.07 -3.76
CA VAL A 611 20.94 -1.83 -3.47
C VAL A 611 21.43 -0.75 -4.41
N ASP A 612 20.56 -0.32 -5.32
CA ASP A 612 20.80 0.83 -6.17
C ASP A 612 20.48 2.10 -5.36
N ALA A 613 21.50 2.84 -4.94
CA ALA A 613 21.36 4.01 -4.06
C ALA A 613 22.21 5.20 -4.52
N PRO A 614 22.03 5.70 -5.76
CA PRO A 614 22.77 6.85 -6.25
C PRO A 614 22.56 8.05 -5.33
N ILE A 615 23.68 8.64 -4.91
CA ILE A 615 23.68 9.78 -3.99
C ILE A 615 23.72 11.11 -4.73
N SER A 616 23.14 12.15 -4.14
CA SER A 616 23.17 13.53 -4.61
C SER A 616 23.65 14.46 -3.50
N GLY A 617 24.49 15.43 -3.86
CA GLY A 617 25.14 16.36 -2.93
C GLY A 617 26.66 16.44 -3.12
N GLY A 618 27.26 17.56 -2.73
CA GLY A 618 28.71 17.79 -2.79
C GLY A 618 29.49 17.04 -1.69
N SER A 619 30.82 17.01 -1.81
CA SER A 619 31.71 16.32 -0.85
C SER A 619 31.57 16.85 0.57
N GLN A 620 31.26 18.15 0.75
CA GLN A 620 31.01 18.73 2.07
C GLN A 620 29.74 18.15 2.73
N ARG A 621 28.66 17.98 1.96
CA ARG A 621 27.42 17.35 2.45
C ARG A 621 27.64 15.87 2.78
N ALA A 622 28.45 15.16 2.00
CA ALA A 622 28.84 13.79 2.31
C ALA A 622 29.53 13.67 3.67
N ARG A 623 30.49 14.57 3.97
CA ARG A 623 31.17 14.60 5.28
C ARG A 623 30.23 14.91 6.45
N ARG A 624 29.16 15.68 6.21
CA ARG A 624 28.17 16.04 7.23
C ARG A 624 27.03 15.02 7.37
N GLY A 625 26.97 14.00 6.50
CA GLY A 625 25.84 13.09 6.45
C GLY A 625 24.57 13.73 5.89
N GLU A 626 24.71 14.75 5.03
CA GLU A 626 23.61 15.56 4.47
C GLU A 626 23.32 15.23 3.00
N LEU A 627 23.76 14.07 2.51
CA LEU A 627 23.44 13.64 1.14
C LEU A 627 21.95 13.38 0.97
N VAL A 628 21.53 13.31 -0.29
CA VAL A 628 20.26 12.72 -0.69
C VAL A 628 20.56 11.35 -1.30
N ALA A 629 20.03 10.28 -0.72
CA ALA A 629 20.11 8.93 -1.29
C ALA A 629 18.81 8.60 -2.02
N LEU A 630 18.90 8.30 -3.32
CA LEU A 630 17.77 7.89 -4.15
C LEU A 630 17.82 6.38 -4.32
N VAL A 631 16.96 5.64 -3.60
CA VAL A 631 17.11 4.19 -3.48
C VAL A 631 16.09 3.44 -4.32
N GLY A 632 16.56 2.53 -5.17
CA GLY A 632 15.80 1.48 -5.83
C GLY A 632 16.25 0.11 -5.31
N ALA A 633 15.47 -0.52 -4.45
CA ALA A 633 15.80 -1.84 -3.90
C ALA A 633 14.58 -2.47 -3.22
N PRO A 634 14.53 -3.81 -3.11
CA PRO A 634 13.55 -4.48 -2.26
C PRO A 634 13.61 -3.96 -0.82
N GLY A 635 12.46 -3.90 -0.13
CA GLY A 635 12.38 -3.34 1.22
C GLY A 635 13.31 -4.02 2.24
N GLU A 636 13.48 -5.34 2.10
CA GLU A 636 14.41 -6.15 2.90
C GLU A 636 15.88 -5.77 2.68
N SER A 637 16.30 -5.60 1.42
CA SER A 637 17.68 -5.20 1.06
C SER A 637 17.97 -3.77 1.51
N LEU A 638 16.97 -2.88 1.41
CA LEU A 638 17.07 -1.51 1.94
C LEU A 638 17.15 -1.52 3.47
N ALA A 639 16.35 -2.31 4.19
CA ALA A 639 16.37 -2.37 5.66
C ALA A 639 17.77 -2.70 6.20
N ALA A 640 18.48 -3.61 5.55
CA ALA A 640 19.84 -4.01 5.91
C ALA A 640 20.87 -2.86 5.85
N VAL A 641 20.83 -2.07 4.77
CA VAL A 641 21.79 -0.97 4.54
C VAL A 641 21.26 0.40 4.98
N ARG A 642 20.00 0.48 5.43
CA ARG A 642 19.36 1.73 5.88
C ARG A 642 20.16 2.46 6.96
N PRO A 643 20.68 1.82 8.02
CA PRO A 643 21.50 2.53 9.02
C PRO A 643 22.77 3.16 8.44
N ILE A 644 23.35 2.53 7.40
CA ILE A 644 24.53 3.02 6.70
C ILE A 644 24.15 4.22 5.83
N LEU A 645 23.08 4.10 5.02
CA LEU A 645 22.62 5.16 4.14
C LEU A 645 22.13 6.39 4.93
N GLU A 646 21.38 6.21 6.02
CA GLU A 646 20.90 7.30 6.88
C GLU A 646 22.04 7.99 7.66
N HIS A 647 23.18 7.33 7.85
CA HIS A 647 24.35 7.97 8.47
C HIS A 647 25.08 8.94 7.53
N VAL A 648 25.00 8.68 6.22
CA VAL A 648 25.64 9.49 5.17
C VAL A 648 24.65 10.42 4.45
N SER A 649 23.35 10.27 4.68
CA SER A 649 22.29 11.06 4.04
C SER A 649 21.28 11.61 5.05
N SER A 650 20.94 12.88 4.92
CA SER A 650 19.86 13.51 5.71
C SER A 650 18.50 13.28 5.07
N THR A 651 18.49 12.77 3.84
CA THR A 651 17.28 12.53 3.06
C THR A 651 17.46 11.24 2.27
N LEU A 652 16.75 10.19 2.69
CA LEU A 652 16.68 8.92 2.00
C LEU A 652 15.30 8.79 1.36
N ILE A 653 15.25 8.76 0.03
CA ILE A 653 14.02 8.56 -0.73
C ILE A 653 14.06 7.17 -1.33
N HIS A 654 13.21 6.27 -0.81
CA HIS A 654 12.96 4.98 -1.45
C HIS A 654 12.07 5.21 -2.67
N VAL A 655 12.70 5.31 -3.85
CA VAL A 655 12.05 5.64 -5.12
C VAL A 655 11.12 4.52 -5.55
N GLY A 656 11.54 3.27 -5.35
CA GLY A 656 10.75 2.10 -5.68
C GLY A 656 11.43 0.79 -5.28
N PRO A 657 10.69 -0.33 -5.35
CA PRO A 657 11.18 -1.61 -4.87
C PRO A 657 12.18 -2.27 -5.82
N HIS A 658 12.43 -1.72 -7.02
CA HIS A 658 13.30 -2.36 -8.00
C HIS A 658 14.67 -1.70 -8.05
N VAL A 659 15.69 -2.54 -8.21
CA VAL A 659 17.00 -2.09 -8.66
C VAL A 659 16.86 -1.37 -10.01
N GLY A 660 17.39 -0.15 -10.08
CA GLY A 660 17.26 0.76 -11.23
C GLY A 660 16.25 1.88 -11.02
N ASP A 661 15.34 1.79 -10.04
CA ASP A 661 14.42 2.90 -9.73
C ASP A 661 15.19 4.12 -9.19
N GLY A 662 16.25 3.88 -8.40
CA GLY A 662 17.17 4.92 -7.92
C GLY A 662 17.91 5.61 -9.06
N GLN A 663 18.50 4.83 -9.99
CA GLN A 663 19.14 5.35 -11.21
C GLN A 663 18.16 6.17 -12.06
N ALA A 664 16.91 5.72 -12.22
CA ALA A 664 15.91 6.42 -13.01
C ALA A 664 15.59 7.80 -12.42
N MET A 665 15.37 7.88 -11.10
CA MET A 665 15.16 9.17 -10.43
C MET A 665 16.41 10.04 -10.46
N LYS A 666 17.60 9.44 -10.33
CA LYS A 666 18.87 10.15 -10.45
C LYS A 666 19.04 10.77 -11.84
N ALA A 667 18.67 10.06 -12.91
CA ALA A 667 18.69 10.57 -14.28
C ALA A 667 17.78 11.81 -14.43
N VAL A 668 16.56 11.77 -13.88
CA VAL A 668 15.65 12.94 -13.86
C VAL A 668 16.31 14.12 -13.14
N ASN A 669 16.91 13.88 -11.97
CA ASN A 669 17.60 14.92 -11.23
C ASN A 669 18.80 15.49 -12.00
N GLN A 670 19.64 14.64 -12.62
CA GLN A 670 20.83 15.09 -13.35
C GLN A 670 20.51 15.86 -14.62
N LEU A 671 19.43 15.50 -15.32
CA LEU A 671 18.92 16.28 -16.44
C LEU A 671 18.66 17.73 -16.02
N LEU A 672 17.88 17.93 -14.95
CA LEU A 672 17.53 19.28 -14.50
C LEU A 672 18.73 20.00 -13.87
N ALA A 673 19.61 19.29 -13.18
CA ALA A 673 20.83 19.83 -12.60
C ALA A 673 21.75 20.43 -13.67
N ALA A 674 21.97 19.72 -14.78
CA ALA A 674 22.79 20.20 -15.89
C ALA A 674 22.15 21.39 -16.61
N VAL A 675 20.82 21.36 -16.82
CA VAL A 675 20.08 22.49 -17.40
C VAL A 675 20.21 23.74 -16.53
N ASN A 676 20.04 23.60 -15.22
CA ASN A 676 20.22 24.71 -14.29
C ASN A 676 21.67 25.24 -14.30
N LEU A 677 22.66 24.36 -14.36
CA LEU A 677 24.07 24.76 -14.39
C LEU A 677 24.38 25.63 -15.62
N ALA A 678 23.98 25.19 -16.80
CA ALA A 678 24.13 25.95 -18.04
C ALA A 678 23.35 27.27 -18.00
N GLY A 679 22.12 27.25 -17.48
CA GLY A 679 21.31 28.46 -17.32
C GLY A 679 21.92 29.49 -16.37
N VAL A 680 22.58 29.06 -15.28
CA VAL A 680 23.30 29.97 -14.38
C VAL A 680 24.50 30.60 -15.08
N ALA A 681 25.26 29.81 -15.84
CA ALA A 681 26.38 30.32 -16.63
C ALA A 681 25.94 31.38 -17.64
N GLU A 682 24.85 31.13 -18.38
CA GLU A 682 24.27 32.09 -19.32
C GLU A 682 23.74 33.35 -18.61
N ALA A 683 23.04 33.18 -17.48
CA ALA A 683 22.48 34.30 -16.71
C ALA A 683 23.56 35.21 -16.14
N LEU A 684 24.65 34.65 -15.61
CA LEU A 684 25.78 35.42 -15.09
C LEU A 684 26.57 36.12 -16.21
N SER A 685 26.76 35.44 -17.34
CA SER A 685 27.38 36.05 -18.51
C SER A 685 26.56 37.23 -19.05
N LEU A 686 25.22 37.09 -19.11
CA LEU A 686 24.31 38.18 -19.46
C LEU A 686 24.37 39.32 -18.44
N ALA A 687 24.37 39.02 -17.15
CA ALA A 687 24.48 40.02 -16.09
C ALA A 687 25.78 40.84 -16.20
N SER A 688 26.90 40.16 -16.47
CA SER A 688 28.20 40.80 -16.73
C SER A 688 28.15 41.72 -17.95
N ALA A 689 27.56 41.26 -19.07
CA ALA A 689 27.39 42.07 -20.27
C ALA A 689 26.51 43.31 -20.05
N LEU A 690 25.57 43.24 -19.10
CA LEU A 690 24.72 44.36 -18.69
C LEU A 690 25.36 45.26 -17.61
N GLY A 691 26.58 44.95 -17.15
CA GLY A 691 27.29 45.70 -16.12
C GLY A 691 26.69 45.55 -14.71
N LEU A 692 25.99 44.46 -14.44
CA LEU A 692 25.43 44.17 -13.11
C LEU A 692 26.50 43.57 -12.19
N ASP A 693 26.42 43.92 -10.91
CA ASP A 693 27.30 43.34 -9.89
C ASP A 693 27.00 41.83 -9.72
N PRO A 694 28.01 40.94 -9.82
CA PRO A 694 27.80 39.49 -9.72
C PRO A 694 27.21 39.03 -8.38
N ALA A 695 27.63 39.63 -7.26
CA ALA A 695 27.17 39.24 -5.93
C ALA A 695 25.70 39.64 -5.70
N LEU A 696 25.31 40.87 -6.09
CA LEU A 696 23.93 41.32 -6.09
C LEU A 696 23.07 40.50 -7.04
N THR A 697 23.59 40.13 -8.22
CA THR A 697 22.90 39.28 -9.19
C THR A 697 22.59 37.90 -8.58
N LEU A 698 23.59 37.24 -7.98
CA LEU A 698 23.40 35.93 -7.34
C LEU A 698 22.41 36.00 -6.18
N ASN A 699 22.46 37.06 -5.37
CA ASN A 699 21.49 37.27 -4.30
C ASN A 699 20.06 37.42 -4.84
N ALA A 700 19.87 38.27 -5.87
CA ALA A 700 18.56 38.47 -6.50
C ALA A 700 18.01 37.18 -7.13
N LEU A 701 18.84 36.43 -7.86
CA LEU A 701 18.44 35.16 -8.47
C LEU A 701 18.12 34.10 -7.40
N GLY A 702 18.92 34.03 -6.34
CA GLY A 702 18.75 33.08 -5.24
C GLY A 702 17.51 33.34 -4.37
N ALA A 703 17.02 34.58 -4.32
CA ALA A 703 15.80 34.94 -3.58
C ALA A 703 14.51 34.79 -4.40
N GLY A 704 14.61 34.73 -5.73
CA GLY A 704 13.46 34.73 -6.65
C GLY A 704 13.10 33.34 -7.21
N ALA A 705 12.18 33.33 -8.19
CA ALA A 705 11.75 32.10 -8.87
C ALA A 705 12.87 31.37 -9.65
N ALA A 706 14.00 32.05 -9.89
CA ALA A 706 15.19 31.48 -10.52
C ALA A 706 16.07 30.67 -9.55
N ALA A 707 15.73 30.65 -8.26
CA ALA A 707 16.52 29.97 -7.25
C ALA A 707 16.69 28.48 -7.56
N SER A 708 17.93 28.01 -7.49
CA SER A 708 18.28 26.59 -7.61
C SER A 708 19.54 26.29 -6.81
N TYR A 709 19.81 25.00 -6.56
CA TYR A 709 21.07 24.58 -5.96
C TYR A 709 22.28 25.07 -6.75
N MET A 710 22.19 25.10 -8.09
CA MET A 710 23.29 25.56 -8.94
C MET A 710 23.54 27.06 -8.77
N VAL A 711 22.49 27.90 -8.62
CA VAL A 711 22.67 29.33 -8.32
C VAL A 711 23.44 29.52 -7.01
N ALA A 712 23.02 28.83 -5.95
CA ALA A 712 23.61 29.01 -4.62
C ALA A 712 25.03 28.42 -4.50
N ASP A 713 25.29 27.25 -5.10
CA ASP A 713 26.53 26.48 -4.88
C ASP A 713 27.57 26.62 -6.01
N ARG A 714 27.13 26.90 -7.25
CA ARG A 714 28.02 27.08 -8.42
C ARG A 714 28.20 28.54 -8.78
N GLY A 715 27.16 29.35 -8.62
CA GLY A 715 27.14 30.76 -8.97
C GLY A 715 28.34 31.58 -8.45
N PRO A 716 28.69 31.51 -7.16
CA PRO A 716 29.86 32.23 -6.63
C PRO A 716 31.18 31.85 -7.33
N ARG A 717 31.40 30.55 -7.57
CA ARG A 717 32.60 30.05 -8.26
C ARG A 717 32.58 30.32 -9.76
N MET A 718 31.39 30.41 -10.37
CA MET A 718 31.23 30.89 -11.74
C MET A 718 31.63 32.36 -11.86
N ALA A 719 31.24 33.22 -10.91
CA ALA A 719 31.65 34.61 -10.89
C ALA A 719 33.18 34.76 -10.76
N GLU A 720 33.80 33.98 -9.87
CA GLU A 720 35.28 33.92 -9.77
C GLU A 720 35.91 33.46 -11.10
N ALA A 721 35.34 32.44 -11.74
CA ALA A 721 35.84 31.90 -12.99
C ALA A 721 35.76 32.90 -14.15
N ALA A 722 34.71 33.73 -14.19
CA ALA A 722 34.53 34.83 -15.13
C ALA A 722 35.61 35.91 -14.96
N ASP A 723 36.01 36.20 -13.72
CA ASP A 723 37.08 37.16 -13.39
C ASP A 723 38.50 36.59 -13.62
N GLY A 724 38.61 35.44 -14.30
CA GLY A 724 39.89 34.82 -14.64
C GLY A 724 40.52 34.00 -13.51
N VAL A 725 39.86 33.88 -12.35
CA VAL A 725 40.33 33.05 -11.23
C VAL A 725 40.09 31.58 -11.54
N THR A 726 41.06 30.71 -11.27
CA THR A 726 40.82 29.26 -11.35
C THR A 726 40.03 28.83 -10.10
N PRO A 727 38.75 28.41 -10.23
CA PRO A 727 37.96 28.04 -9.06
C PRO A 727 38.50 26.77 -8.41
N GLN A 728 38.25 26.61 -7.12
CA GLN A 728 38.54 25.36 -6.42
C GLN A 728 37.80 24.20 -7.10
N LEU A 729 38.52 23.10 -7.34
CA LEU A 729 37.94 21.88 -7.87
C LEU A 729 37.06 21.20 -6.81
N VAL A 730 35.73 21.32 -6.98
CA VAL A 730 34.72 20.70 -6.12
C VAL A 730 33.97 19.60 -6.87
N ASN A 731 33.65 19.82 -8.14
CA ASN A 731 33.03 18.83 -9.01
C ASN A 731 33.55 18.98 -10.43
N ARG A 732 34.10 17.91 -11.01
CA ARG A 732 34.66 17.98 -12.35
C ARG A 732 33.56 18.13 -13.41
N LEU A 733 33.86 18.94 -14.42
CA LEU A 733 32.98 19.19 -15.56
C LEU A 733 32.61 17.90 -16.31
N ASP A 734 33.59 17.02 -16.51
CA ASP A 734 33.41 15.76 -17.26
C ASP A 734 32.49 14.78 -16.53
N VAL A 735 32.46 14.79 -15.20
CA VAL A 735 31.49 14.01 -14.41
C VAL A 735 30.07 14.50 -14.63
N THR A 736 29.85 15.82 -14.63
CA THR A 736 28.52 16.38 -14.92
C THR A 736 28.09 16.11 -16.37
N ALA A 737 29.04 16.12 -17.32
CA ALA A 737 28.77 15.76 -18.71
C ALA A 737 28.35 14.29 -18.86
N ASP A 738 29.04 13.37 -18.18
CA ASP A 738 28.69 11.94 -18.18
C ASP A 738 27.30 11.70 -17.58
N ASP A 739 27.00 12.34 -16.44
CA ASP A 739 25.69 12.26 -15.76
C ASP A 739 24.55 12.75 -16.66
N LEU A 740 24.77 13.82 -17.43
CA LEU A 740 23.82 14.30 -18.45
C LEU A 740 23.68 13.29 -19.59
N GLY A 741 24.77 12.68 -20.04
CA GLY A 741 24.75 11.63 -21.06
C GLY A 741 23.85 10.46 -20.67
N VAL A 742 24.01 9.93 -19.45
CA VAL A 742 23.13 8.88 -18.89
C VAL A 742 21.67 9.33 -18.87
N ALA A 743 21.40 10.58 -18.47
CA ALA A 743 20.03 11.10 -18.45
C ALA A 743 19.40 11.19 -19.85
N LEU A 744 20.18 11.56 -20.86
CA LEU A 744 19.73 11.62 -22.25
C LEU A 744 19.52 10.22 -22.84
N GLU A 745 20.33 9.23 -22.47
CA GLU A 745 20.08 7.84 -22.84
C GLU A 745 18.76 7.31 -22.26
N VAL A 746 18.48 7.60 -20.98
CA VAL A 746 17.19 7.26 -20.35
C VAL A 746 16.03 7.95 -21.06
N ALA A 747 16.16 9.23 -21.42
CA ALA A 747 15.14 9.96 -22.17
C ALA A 747 14.87 9.35 -23.55
N ARG A 748 15.92 9.00 -24.29
CA ARG A 748 15.82 8.32 -25.60
C ARG A 748 15.15 6.95 -25.48
N ALA A 749 15.58 6.14 -24.51
CA ALA A 749 14.99 4.82 -24.24
C ALA A 749 13.51 4.91 -23.84
N SER A 750 13.10 6.02 -23.22
CA SER A 750 11.72 6.28 -22.79
C SER A 750 10.87 7.00 -23.83
N ALA A 751 11.42 7.29 -25.01
CA ALA A 751 10.78 8.09 -26.06
C ALA A 751 10.26 9.48 -25.59
N VAL A 752 10.94 10.08 -24.59
CA VAL A 752 10.60 11.41 -24.08
C VAL A 752 11.47 12.46 -24.77
N PRO A 753 10.90 13.44 -25.47
CA PRO A 753 11.68 14.51 -26.08
C PRO A 753 12.21 15.48 -25.01
N THR A 754 13.53 15.68 -24.97
CA THR A 754 14.23 16.56 -24.01
C THR A 754 15.06 17.64 -24.71
N PRO A 755 14.43 18.52 -25.53
CA PRO A 755 15.16 19.44 -26.43
C PRO A 755 16.09 20.42 -25.70
N VAL A 756 15.70 20.88 -24.49
CA VAL A 756 16.54 21.78 -23.68
C VAL A 756 17.81 21.09 -23.21
N ALA A 757 17.69 19.86 -22.68
CA ALA A 757 18.84 19.08 -22.23
C ALA A 757 19.78 18.72 -23.39
N ALA A 758 19.22 18.42 -24.57
CA ALA A 758 20.02 18.16 -25.78
C ALA A 758 20.82 19.40 -26.23
N ALA A 759 20.26 20.61 -26.12
CA ALA A 759 21.01 21.85 -26.38
C ALA A 759 22.14 22.05 -25.35
N VAL A 760 21.85 21.78 -24.08
CA VAL A 760 22.83 21.84 -22.98
C VAL A 760 23.97 20.83 -23.19
N GLU A 761 23.69 19.63 -23.66
CA GLU A 761 24.71 18.62 -24.02
C GLU A 761 25.75 19.20 -24.99
N GLN A 762 25.33 19.99 -25.99
CA GLN A 762 26.25 20.62 -26.93
C GLN A 762 27.18 21.65 -26.25
N VAL A 763 26.71 22.33 -25.21
CA VAL A 763 27.53 23.24 -24.41
C VAL A 763 28.61 22.46 -23.66
N PHE A 764 28.25 21.34 -23.03
CA PHE A 764 29.20 20.46 -22.32
C PHE A 764 30.22 19.82 -23.26
N LEU A 765 29.80 19.35 -24.45
CA LEU A 765 30.72 18.81 -25.46
C LEU A 765 31.72 19.86 -25.93
N ARG A 766 31.27 21.09 -26.20
CA ARG A 766 32.16 22.20 -26.53
C ARG A 766 33.11 22.53 -25.37
N ALA A 767 32.60 22.52 -24.14
CA ALA A 767 33.38 22.80 -22.94
C ALA A 767 34.51 21.77 -22.74
N GLY A 768 34.23 20.48 -22.94
CA GLY A 768 35.23 19.41 -22.85
C GLY A 768 36.39 19.53 -23.85
N HIS A 769 36.20 20.25 -24.97
CA HIS A 769 37.28 20.56 -25.91
C HIS A 769 38.05 21.85 -25.59
N GLN A 770 37.43 22.78 -24.87
CA GLN A 770 37.98 24.12 -24.62
C GLN A 770 38.64 24.27 -23.25
N LEU A 771 38.25 23.44 -22.29
CA LEU A 771 38.67 23.53 -20.90
C LEU A 771 39.59 22.35 -20.53
N PRO A 772 40.45 22.53 -19.50
CA PRO A 772 41.29 21.43 -18.99
C PRO A 772 40.47 20.20 -18.55
N PRO A 773 41.02 18.97 -18.65
CA PRO A 773 40.32 17.75 -18.26
C PRO A 773 39.91 17.67 -16.78
N ASP A 774 40.60 18.42 -15.91
CA ASP A 774 40.35 18.55 -14.48
C ASP A 774 39.59 19.83 -14.12
N ALA A 775 38.99 20.50 -15.10
CA ALA A 775 38.21 21.70 -14.88
C ALA A 775 36.98 21.43 -14.00
N ASP A 776 36.71 22.35 -13.09
CA ASP A 776 35.49 22.35 -12.29
C ASP A 776 34.27 22.74 -13.14
N ASP A 777 33.11 22.17 -12.85
CA ASP A 777 31.87 22.43 -13.59
C ASP A 777 31.38 23.90 -13.54
N SER A 778 31.85 24.70 -12.58
CA SER A 778 31.65 26.16 -12.56
C SER A 778 32.42 26.91 -13.66
N THR A 779 33.43 26.30 -14.28
CA THR A 779 34.17 26.92 -15.39
C THR A 779 33.39 26.94 -16.72
N LEU A 780 32.22 26.30 -16.77
CA LEU A 780 31.31 26.29 -17.92
C LEU A 780 31.00 27.72 -18.44
N ILE A 781 30.99 28.71 -17.54
CA ILE A 781 30.78 30.13 -17.87
C ILE A 781 31.76 30.66 -18.94
N ARG A 782 33.02 30.20 -18.93
CA ARG A 782 34.06 30.61 -19.90
C ARG A 782 33.77 30.17 -21.34
N VAL A 783 32.85 29.24 -21.53
CA VAL A 783 32.48 28.68 -22.84
C VAL A 783 31.32 29.47 -23.46
N VAL A 784 30.45 30.03 -22.62
CA VAL A 784 29.27 30.82 -23.01
C VAL A 784 29.54 32.32 -23.02
N GLU A 785 30.57 32.78 -22.30
CA GLU A 785 30.97 34.19 -22.33
C GLU A 785 31.40 34.64 -23.74
N PRO A 786 30.94 35.82 -24.18
CA PRO A 786 31.44 36.42 -25.40
C PRO A 786 32.92 36.73 -25.21
N ARG A 787 33.77 36.21 -26.11
CA ARG A 787 35.16 36.67 -26.21
C ARG A 787 35.10 38.13 -26.67
N LEU A 788 35.30 39.06 -25.74
CA LEU A 788 35.51 40.45 -26.10
C LEU A 788 36.79 40.53 -26.96
N PRO A 789 36.74 41.19 -28.13
CA PRO A 789 37.92 41.38 -28.99
C PRO A 789 39.02 42.21 -28.32
#